data_AF-I4VLI3-F1
#
_entry.id   AF-I4VLI3-F1
#
_cell.length_a   1.000
_cell.length_b   1.000
_cell.length_c   1.000
_cell.angle_alpha   90.00
_cell.angle_beta   90.00
_cell.angle_gamma   90.00
#
_symmetry.space_group_name_H-M   'P 1'
#
loop_
_entity.id
_entity.type
_entity.pdbx_description
1 polymer ?
#
loop_
_entity_poly.entity_id
_entity_poly.type
_entity_poly.pdbx_seq_one_letter_code
_entity_poly.pdbx_strand_id
1 'polypeptide(L)'
;MAMNFARSRRSIPDWRSLLPLAGATLLLIGGLFCAWQTWLIADQGRSLAQVHHAQDLAVTAVASAINRERTEVAKVLAGADPAVVQNNPAQAAASLRQGLPQVQQLELYSGSLNEVLHANYRQFGYAEAAQLMAAQDADGVPPMQTVFHGSNERRMSLVMPLGPAQQPLAWAWIELPFAPLRQAFEAVPVPSGRLVLQQDTDGGALQLLSKGARAGELEAMAKPVPGSTLGVAAAKPGAYVVLPDSLLLAALLTLLGLGGGVYLLWWRAHASREMPIEEIEVPEQTDEPPMMARPDPRPNASKPAAKPPVISPADVDPSIFRAYDVRGVVGKTLTAEVAKALGQSIGMVMREKGLREIVVGRDGRLSGPELAGALGDGLRAAGIDVIDIGAAPTPVVYFAAYRFNTGSCVAVTGSHNPPDYNGFKIVIGGETLAEDAIQDLYRRIASGALDNDGLGGLRHVDVVPDYIERIASDVQTERQLSVVMDCGNGIPGAVAPQVFESIGCKVLPLYCEVDGNFPNHHPDPSDPHNLEDLILAVKQTGADLGVAFDGDGDRLGVVTKAGEIIYPDRLLMLFARDVLSRQPGATIIYDVKCTGHLKGQVLDAGGSPLMWRTGHSLIKAKMRETGAELAGEMSGHFFFKERWFGFDDGIYAGARLMEILAGDLEDRTPEDIFATLPKGVSTPELKIELAEGEHYRFMEKFKVQATFGEATLVTIDGVRADWPDGWGLVRASNTTPVLVLRFDADNEAALKRIQQVFRTQLLAVDPGLKLPF
;
A
#
# COMPACT_ATOMS: atom_id res chain seq x y z
N MET A 1 -17.62 80.09 44.72
CA MET A 1 -16.96 79.96 43.39
C MET A 1 -17.06 78.50 42.97
N ALA A 2 -17.95 78.18 42.03
CA ALA A 2 -18.20 76.82 41.56
C ALA A 2 -17.72 76.64 40.11
N MET A 3 -17.26 75.42 39.83
CA MET A 3 -16.49 74.95 38.67
C MET A 3 -17.17 75.12 37.31
N ASN A 4 -16.37 75.32 36.26
CA ASN A 4 -16.75 75.14 34.86
C ASN A 4 -15.66 74.32 34.15
N PHE A 5 -15.97 73.07 33.78
CA PHE A 5 -15.14 72.23 32.91
C PHE A 5 -15.99 71.85 31.69
N ALA A 6 -15.58 72.31 30.52
CA ALA A 6 -16.22 72.02 29.24
C ALA A 6 -15.89 70.59 28.78
N ARG A 7 -16.91 69.79 28.46
CA ARG A 7 -16.80 68.47 27.81
C ARG A 7 -16.85 68.64 26.29
N SER A 8 -15.86 68.11 25.58
CA SER A 8 -15.88 67.94 24.12
C SER A 8 -16.85 66.81 23.71
N ARG A 9 -17.72 67.09 22.75
CA ARG A 9 -18.57 66.07 22.10
C ARG A 9 -17.78 65.42 20.96
N ARG A 10 -17.54 64.11 21.05
CA ARG A 10 -17.03 63.28 19.94
C ARG A 10 -18.12 63.15 18.86
N SER A 11 -17.76 63.41 17.61
CA SER A 11 -18.60 63.17 16.42
C SER A 11 -18.77 61.67 16.19
N ILE A 12 -20.01 61.22 15.98
CA ILE A 12 -20.34 59.85 15.61
C ILE A 12 -20.08 59.69 14.10
N PRO A 13 -19.33 58.67 13.63
CA PRO A 13 -19.10 58.47 12.21
C PRO A 13 -20.40 58.15 11.48
N ASP A 14 -20.62 58.80 10.33
CA ASP A 14 -21.75 58.51 9.46
C ASP A 14 -21.51 57.20 8.70
N TRP A 15 -21.99 56.10 9.29
CA TRP A 15 -21.84 54.75 8.74
C TRP A 15 -22.50 54.56 7.38
N ARG A 16 -23.51 55.38 7.02
CA ARG A 16 -24.20 55.28 5.72
C ARG A 16 -23.31 55.70 4.56
N SER A 17 -22.38 56.64 4.77
CA SER A 17 -21.43 57.06 3.75
C SER A 17 -20.13 56.25 3.75
N LEU A 18 -19.78 55.61 4.86
CA LEU A 18 -18.54 54.81 5.03
C LEU A 18 -18.68 53.35 4.57
N LEU A 19 -19.83 52.71 4.78
CA LEU A 19 -20.04 51.29 4.43
C LEU A 19 -19.91 51.01 2.92
N PRO A 20 -20.48 51.80 1.99
CA PRO A 20 -20.31 51.57 0.55
C PRO A 20 -18.86 51.80 0.09
N LEU A 21 -18.14 52.73 0.73
CA LEU A 21 -16.73 52.97 0.45
C LEU A 21 -15.86 51.80 0.90
N ALA A 22 -16.06 51.31 2.12
CA ALA A 22 -15.34 50.16 2.63
C ALA A 22 -15.60 48.90 1.79
N GLY A 23 -16.87 48.65 1.42
CA GLY A 23 -17.24 47.55 0.53
C GLY A 23 -16.59 47.68 -0.85
N ALA A 24 -16.59 48.88 -1.45
CA ALA A 24 -15.94 49.12 -2.73
C ALA A 24 -14.43 48.89 -2.67
N THR A 25 -13.75 49.37 -1.62
CA THR A 25 -12.30 49.18 -1.44
C THR A 25 -11.95 47.71 -1.29
N LEU A 26 -12.72 46.94 -0.50
CA LEU A 26 -12.49 45.50 -0.34
C LEU A 26 -12.71 44.73 -1.65
N LEU A 27 -13.75 45.06 -2.42
CA LEU A 27 -14.00 44.44 -3.72
C LEU A 27 -12.92 44.78 -4.76
N LEU A 28 -12.41 46.02 -4.78
CA LEU A 28 -11.32 46.42 -5.67
C LEU A 28 -10.01 45.70 -5.32
N ILE A 29 -9.66 45.62 -4.03
CA ILE A 29 -8.46 44.88 -3.58
C ILE A 29 -8.61 43.38 -3.91
N GLY A 30 -9.77 42.79 -3.61
CA GLY A 30 -10.07 41.40 -3.97
C GLY A 30 -10.03 41.16 -5.48
N GLY A 31 -10.54 42.09 -6.27
CA GLY A 31 -10.50 42.04 -7.74
C GLY A 31 -9.08 42.14 -8.30
N LEU A 32 -8.22 43.02 -7.75
CA LEU A 32 -6.81 43.12 -8.12
C LEU A 32 -6.01 41.88 -7.74
N PHE A 33 -6.28 41.31 -6.55
CA PHE A 33 -5.70 40.03 -6.14
C PHE A 33 -6.11 38.92 -7.10
N CYS A 34 -7.40 38.82 -7.45
CA CYS A 34 -7.87 37.85 -8.44
C CYS A 34 -7.21 38.07 -9.81
N ALA A 35 -7.04 39.33 -10.25
CA ALA A 35 -6.38 39.64 -11.52
C ALA A 35 -4.94 39.13 -11.57
N TRP A 36 -4.20 39.32 -10.46
CA TRP A 36 -2.84 38.81 -10.31
C TRP A 36 -2.80 37.27 -10.31
N GLN A 37 -3.73 36.62 -9.63
CA GLN A 37 -3.87 35.16 -9.63
C GLN A 37 -4.27 34.60 -11.01
N THR A 38 -5.16 35.29 -11.75
CA THR A 38 -5.50 34.94 -13.14
C THR A 38 -4.28 35.03 -14.05
N TRP A 39 -3.46 36.06 -13.88
CA TRP A 39 -2.21 36.20 -14.65
C TRP A 39 -1.23 35.07 -14.32
N LEU A 40 -1.07 34.70 -13.04
CA LEU A 40 -0.23 33.57 -12.63
C LEU A 40 -0.70 32.24 -13.25
N ILE A 41 -2.01 31.97 -13.24
CA ILE A 41 -2.60 30.77 -13.87
C ILE A 41 -2.29 30.75 -15.39
N ALA A 42 -2.48 31.88 -16.08
CA ALA A 42 -2.20 32.00 -17.51
C ALA A 42 -0.71 31.83 -17.85
N ASP A 43 0.17 32.31 -16.97
CA ASP A 43 1.62 32.19 -17.12
C ASP A 43 2.12 30.76 -16.84
N GLN A 44 1.55 30.10 -15.83
CA GLN A 44 1.85 28.72 -15.49
C GLN A 44 1.46 27.76 -16.62
N GLY A 45 0.30 27.94 -17.25
CA GLY A 45 -0.11 27.11 -18.39
C GLY A 45 0.83 27.22 -19.60
N ARG A 46 1.30 28.44 -19.92
CA ARG A 46 2.29 28.67 -20.99
C ARG A 46 3.66 28.08 -20.65
N SER A 47 4.08 28.23 -19.40
CA SER A 47 5.35 27.69 -18.92
C SER A 47 5.34 26.15 -18.91
N LEU A 48 4.23 25.52 -18.53
CA LEU A 48 4.09 24.06 -18.55
C LEU A 48 4.23 23.49 -19.97
N ALA A 49 3.55 24.09 -20.94
CA ALA A 49 3.65 23.67 -22.35
C ALA A 49 5.08 23.80 -22.89
N GLN A 50 5.81 24.84 -22.50
CA GLN A 50 7.21 25.03 -22.88
C GLN A 50 8.14 23.98 -22.25
N VAL A 51 7.93 23.62 -20.98
CA VAL A 51 8.69 22.57 -20.30
C VAL A 51 8.46 21.22 -20.96
N HIS A 52 7.21 20.86 -21.26
CA HIS A 52 6.89 19.59 -21.93
C HIS A 52 7.45 19.52 -23.35
N HIS A 53 7.43 20.65 -24.09
CA HIS A 53 8.07 20.71 -25.39
C HIS A 53 9.60 20.52 -25.29
N ALA A 54 10.25 21.14 -24.29
CA ALA A 54 11.66 20.93 -24.02
C ALA A 54 11.96 19.47 -23.61
N GLN A 55 11.07 18.83 -22.87
CA GLN A 55 11.15 17.42 -22.50
C GLN A 55 11.13 16.52 -23.75
N ASP A 56 10.24 16.77 -24.71
CA ASP A 56 10.16 16.01 -25.97
C ASP A 56 11.42 16.18 -26.83
N LEU A 57 11.97 17.40 -26.88
CA LEU A 57 13.23 17.68 -27.54
C LEU A 57 14.40 16.95 -26.87
N ALA A 58 14.43 16.90 -25.53
CA ALA A 58 15.44 16.18 -24.77
C ALA A 58 15.37 14.67 -25.02
N VAL A 59 14.17 14.07 -24.99
CA VAL A 59 13.97 12.65 -25.33
C VAL A 59 14.50 12.37 -26.74
N THR A 60 14.13 13.20 -27.71
CA THR A 60 14.54 13.03 -29.11
C THR A 60 16.07 13.17 -29.28
N ALA A 61 16.68 14.16 -28.63
CA ALA A 61 18.13 14.40 -28.72
C ALA A 61 18.93 13.26 -28.09
N VAL A 62 18.51 12.79 -26.91
CA VAL A 62 19.16 11.68 -26.18
C VAL A 62 18.97 10.37 -26.95
N ALA A 63 17.78 10.08 -27.48
CA ALA A 63 17.52 8.91 -28.32
C ALA A 63 18.37 8.92 -29.62
N SER A 64 18.52 10.10 -30.25
CA SER A 64 19.37 10.24 -31.44
C SER A 64 20.85 9.97 -31.14
N ALA A 65 21.34 10.40 -29.97
CA ALA A 65 22.70 10.12 -29.52
C ALA A 65 22.90 8.61 -29.29
N ILE A 66 21.98 7.95 -28.59
CA ILE A 66 22.02 6.49 -28.37
C ILE A 66 22.02 5.73 -29.69
N ASN A 67 21.14 6.11 -30.63
CA ASN A 67 21.04 5.43 -31.91
C ASN A 67 22.31 5.60 -32.76
N ARG A 68 22.95 6.77 -32.69
CA ARG A 68 24.23 7.02 -33.37
C ARG A 68 25.33 6.10 -32.86
N GLU A 69 25.49 6.01 -31.54
CA GLU A 69 26.48 5.12 -30.93
C GLU A 69 26.22 3.65 -31.29
N ARG A 70 24.95 3.19 -31.18
CA ARG A 70 24.57 1.83 -31.59
C ARG A 70 24.90 1.56 -33.06
N THR A 71 24.64 2.51 -33.96
CA THR A 71 24.89 2.36 -35.39
C THR A 71 26.38 2.25 -35.71
N GLU A 72 27.21 3.10 -35.10
CA GLU A 72 28.67 3.05 -35.29
C GLU A 72 29.26 1.73 -34.78
N VAL A 73 28.83 1.29 -33.61
CA VAL A 73 29.26 0.00 -33.05
C VAL A 73 28.80 -1.16 -33.93
N ALA A 74 27.53 -1.16 -34.37
CA ALA A 74 26.99 -2.23 -35.21
C ALA A 74 27.74 -2.34 -36.55
N LYS A 75 28.14 -1.22 -37.14
CA LYS A 75 28.94 -1.17 -38.37
C LYS A 75 30.30 -1.85 -38.21
N VAL A 76 30.95 -1.68 -37.07
CA VAL A 76 32.25 -2.31 -36.79
C VAL A 76 32.09 -3.79 -36.45
N LEU A 77 31.09 -4.17 -35.64
CA LEU A 77 30.80 -5.58 -35.33
C LEU A 77 30.44 -6.40 -36.57
N ALA A 78 29.75 -5.80 -37.55
CA ALA A 78 29.42 -6.45 -38.82
C ALA A 78 30.66 -6.85 -39.67
N GLY A 79 31.82 -6.23 -39.40
CA GLY A 79 33.09 -6.56 -40.06
C GLY A 79 33.93 -7.61 -39.33
N ALA A 80 33.45 -8.19 -38.24
CA ALA A 80 34.17 -9.20 -37.47
C ALA A 80 34.34 -10.50 -38.28
N ASP A 81 35.54 -11.09 -38.30
CA ASP A 81 35.77 -12.41 -38.88
C ASP A 81 35.20 -13.50 -37.94
N PRO A 82 34.16 -14.25 -38.35
CA PRO A 82 33.55 -15.29 -37.52
C PRO A 82 34.54 -16.35 -37.03
N ALA A 83 35.57 -16.67 -37.83
CA ALA A 83 36.56 -17.69 -37.49
C ALA A 83 37.49 -17.21 -36.36
N VAL A 84 37.81 -15.91 -36.32
CA VAL A 84 38.64 -15.33 -35.26
C VAL A 84 37.84 -15.19 -33.97
N VAL A 85 36.56 -14.80 -34.06
CA VAL A 85 35.66 -14.66 -32.90
C VAL A 85 35.50 -15.99 -32.15
N GLN A 86 35.35 -17.12 -32.85
CA GLN A 86 35.19 -18.43 -32.20
C GLN A 86 36.50 -19.02 -31.67
N ASN A 87 37.60 -18.87 -32.40
CA ASN A 87 38.87 -19.51 -32.05
C ASN A 87 39.70 -18.70 -31.06
N ASN A 88 39.59 -17.36 -31.07
CA ASN A 88 40.33 -16.48 -30.16
C ASN A 88 39.54 -15.19 -29.84
N PRO A 89 38.54 -15.27 -28.94
CA PRO A 89 37.65 -14.14 -28.61
C PRO A 89 38.40 -12.91 -28.12
N ALA A 90 39.48 -13.08 -27.35
CA ALA A 90 40.29 -11.98 -26.84
C ALA A 90 41.00 -11.21 -27.97
N GLN A 91 41.50 -11.91 -28.99
CA GLN A 91 42.10 -11.28 -30.17
C GLN A 91 41.04 -10.58 -31.01
N ALA A 92 39.87 -11.19 -31.21
CA ALA A 92 38.75 -10.56 -31.91
C ALA A 92 38.29 -9.28 -31.21
N ALA A 93 38.15 -9.30 -29.88
CA ALA A 93 37.80 -8.14 -29.07
C ALA A 93 38.81 -7.00 -29.23
N ALA A 94 40.11 -7.32 -29.20
CA ALA A 94 41.18 -6.34 -29.40
C ALA A 94 41.16 -5.70 -30.80
N SER A 95 40.90 -6.50 -31.85
CA SER A 95 40.76 -5.98 -33.22
C SER A 95 39.52 -5.11 -33.40
N LEU A 96 38.38 -5.49 -32.83
CA LEU A 96 37.14 -4.70 -32.88
C LEU A 96 37.30 -3.36 -32.17
N ARG A 97 38.01 -3.35 -31.04
CA ARG A 97 38.31 -2.13 -30.28
C ARG A 97 39.16 -1.13 -31.09
N GLN A 98 40.02 -1.58 -32.00
CA GLN A 98 40.78 -0.67 -32.89
C GLN A 98 39.87 0.11 -33.85
N GLY A 99 38.72 -0.48 -34.25
CA GLY A 99 37.70 0.17 -35.07
C GLY A 99 36.76 1.10 -34.29
N LEU A 100 36.78 1.04 -32.96
CA LEU A 100 35.93 1.82 -32.05
C LEU A 100 36.79 2.55 -31.00
N PRO A 101 37.54 3.58 -31.40
CA PRO A 101 38.48 4.27 -30.49
C PRO A 101 37.81 4.94 -29.29
N GLN A 102 36.50 5.22 -29.37
CA GLN A 102 35.70 5.76 -28.27
C GLN A 102 35.31 4.73 -27.20
N VAL A 103 35.44 3.42 -27.48
CA VAL A 103 35.02 2.36 -26.58
C VAL A 103 36.03 2.18 -25.43
N GLN A 104 35.52 2.23 -24.20
CA GLN A 104 36.32 2.11 -22.98
C GLN A 104 36.55 0.65 -22.60
N GLN A 105 35.61 -0.24 -22.89
CA GLN A 105 35.73 -1.68 -22.67
C GLN A 105 34.91 -2.43 -23.72
N LEU A 106 35.44 -3.54 -24.22
CA LEU A 106 34.76 -4.43 -25.16
C LEU A 106 35.13 -5.85 -24.82
N GLU A 107 34.13 -6.64 -24.48
CA GLU A 107 34.27 -8.05 -24.14
C GLU A 107 33.34 -8.89 -25.01
N LEU A 108 33.79 -10.09 -25.37
CA LEU A 108 33.04 -11.02 -26.20
C LEU A 108 32.67 -12.25 -25.38
N TYR A 109 31.40 -12.60 -25.41
CA TYR A 109 30.81 -13.75 -24.76
C TYR A 109 30.23 -14.71 -25.79
N SER A 110 30.16 -15.99 -25.46
CA SER A 110 29.59 -17.03 -26.32
C SER A 110 28.12 -16.74 -26.63
N GLY A 111 27.63 -17.15 -27.80
CA GLY A 111 26.23 -16.98 -28.16
C GLY A 111 25.25 -17.63 -27.16
N SER A 112 25.69 -18.66 -26.44
CA SER A 112 24.90 -19.35 -25.41
C SER A 112 24.89 -18.65 -24.05
N LEU A 113 25.85 -17.75 -23.78
CA LEU A 113 26.09 -17.11 -22.49
C LEU A 113 26.18 -18.08 -21.29
N ASN A 114 26.49 -19.35 -21.54
CA ASN A 114 26.63 -20.35 -20.47
C ASN A 114 27.69 -19.95 -19.44
N GLU A 115 28.75 -19.28 -19.86
CA GLU A 115 29.77 -18.73 -18.97
C GLU A 115 29.22 -17.65 -18.04
N VAL A 116 28.22 -16.88 -18.48
CA VAL A 116 27.55 -15.85 -17.66
C VAL A 116 26.58 -16.52 -16.70
N LEU A 117 25.81 -17.52 -17.15
CA LEU A 117 24.90 -18.29 -16.28
C LEU A 117 25.59 -18.96 -15.09
N HIS A 118 26.85 -19.37 -15.25
CA HIS A 118 27.62 -20.06 -14.21
C HIS A 118 28.70 -19.16 -13.57
N ALA A 119 28.72 -17.86 -13.91
CA ALA A 119 29.70 -16.92 -13.37
C ALA A 119 29.42 -16.60 -11.90
N ASN A 120 30.49 -16.30 -11.16
CA ASN A 120 30.35 -15.66 -9.86
C ASN A 120 30.04 -14.17 -10.06
N TYR A 121 28.77 -13.78 -9.96
CA TYR A 121 28.32 -12.40 -10.22
C TYR A 121 28.96 -11.31 -9.37
N ARG A 122 29.51 -11.67 -8.20
CA ARG A 122 30.27 -10.73 -7.38
C ARG A 122 31.58 -10.29 -8.05
N GLN A 123 32.20 -11.19 -8.81
CA GLN A 123 33.43 -10.91 -9.55
C GLN A 123 33.15 -10.46 -10.99
N PHE A 124 32.08 -10.99 -11.59
CA PHE A 124 31.66 -10.72 -12.96
C PHE A 124 30.98 -9.35 -13.10
N GLY A 125 30.28 -8.87 -12.07
CA GLY A 125 29.51 -7.63 -12.12
C GLY A 125 28.05 -7.88 -12.45
N TYR A 126 27.16 -7.54 -11.51
CA TYR A 126 25.73 -7.81 -11.61
C TYR A 126 25.05 -7.07 -12.78
N ALA A 127 25.41 -5.81 -13.02
CA ALA A 127 24.83 -5.01 -14.10
C ALA A 127 25.20 -5.53 -15.49
N GLU A 128 26.42 -6.06 -15.65
CA GLU A 128 26.89 -6.68 -16.89
C GLU A 128 26.21 -8.03 -17.12
N ALA A 129 26.15 -8.89 -16.09
CA ALA A 129 25.43 -10.16 -16.15
C ALA A 129 23.96 -9.98 -16.50
N ALA A 130 23.25 -9.09 -15.80
CA ALA A 130 21.83 -8.82 -16.06
C ALA A 130 21.58 -8.34 -17.49
N GLN A 131 22.45 -7.46 -18.01
CA GLN A 131 22.32 -6.94 -19.38
C GLN A 131 22.60 -8.00 -20.45
N LEU A 132 23.55 -8.90 -20.20
CA LEU A 132 23.84 -10.04 -21.08
C LEU A 132 22.70 -11.06 -21.06
N MET A 133 22.17 -11.39 -19.88
CA MET A 133 21.04 -12.32 -19.75
C MET A 133 19.78 -11.78 -20.43
N ALA A 134 19.48 -10.49 -20.26
CA ALA A 134 18.37 -9.83 -20.95
C ALA A 134 18.49 -9.86 -22.49
N ALA A 135 19.69 -10.08 -23.03
CA ALA A 135 19.91 -10.23 -24.46
C ALA A 135 19.36 -11.57 -25.01
N GLN A 136 19.14 -12.58 -24.16
CA GLN A 136 18.58 -13.88 -24.56
C GLN A 136 17.05 -13.85 -24.69
N ASP A 137 16.37 -13.07 -23.86
CA ASP A 137 14.91 -13.05 -23.76
C ASP A 137 14.25 -11.98 -24.66
N ALA A 138 15.00 -10.96 -25.07
CA ALA A 138 14.47 -9.88 -25.91
C ALA A 138 14.40 -10.28 -27.39
N ASP A 139 13.33 -9.88 -28.09
CA ASP A 139 13.13 -9.96 -29.57
C ASP A 139 14.17 -9.18 -30.41
N GLY A 140 15.32 -8.82 -29.83
CA GLY A 140 16.43 -8.14 -30.48
C GLY A 140 16.93 -6.94 -29.68
N VAL A 141 18.17 -7.08 -29.21
CA VAL A 141 19.05 -6.04 -28.65
C VAL A 141 18.56 -5.40 -27.35
N PRO A 142 19.17 -5.73 -26.19
CA PRO A 142 18.76 -5.18 -24.90
C PRO A 142 18.93 -3.65 -24.85
N PRO A 143 18.15 -2.96 -23.98
CA PRO A 143 18.24 -1.52 -23.83
C PRO A 143 19.63 -1.10 -23.34
N MET A 144 20.05 0.09 -23.78
CA MET A 144 21.30 0.70 -23.33
C MET A 144 21.05 1.26 -21.93
N GLN A 145 22.01 1.11 -21.02
CA GLN A 145 21.91 1.61 -19.66
C GLN A 145 23.18 2.37 -19.27
N THR A 146 23.13 3.10 -18.17
CA THR A 146 24.33 3.67 -17.54
C THR A 146 24.82 2.75 -16.43
N VAL A 147 26.14 2.63 -16.36
CA VAL A 147 26.86 1.88 -15.33
C VAL A 147 27.86 2.80 -14.63
N PHE A 148 28.10 2.53 -13.35
CA PHE A 148 29.12 3.23 -12.57
C PHE A 148 30.41 2.44 -12.59
N HIS A 149 31.50 3.12 -12.92
CA HIS A 149 32.85 2.56 -12.91
C HIS A 149 33.69 3.29 -11.86
N GLY A 150 33.93 2.64 -10.72
CA GLY A 150 34.59 3.27 -9.56
C GLY A 150 33.73 4.34 -8.88
N SER A 151 34.37 5.27 -8.14
CA SER A 151 33.66 6.20 -7.27
C SER A 151 33.08 7.45 -7.95
N ASN A 152 33.41 7.73 -9.22
CA ASN A 152 33.01 8.99 -9.87
C ASN A 152 32.88 8.96 -11.41
N GLU A 153 33.13 7.83 -12.07
CA GLU A 153 33.04 7.74 -13.54
C GLU A 153 31.75 7.03 -13.94
N ARG A 154 30.95 7.67 -14.80
CA ARG A 154 29.73 7.08 -15.37
C ARG A 154 29.97 6.76 -16.84
N ARG A 155 29.57 5.56 -17.24
CA ARG A 155 29.69 5.04 -18.61
C ARG A 155 28.33 4.54 -19.10
N MET A 156 28.20 4.39 -20.40
CA MET A 156 27.05 3.74 -21.04
C MET A 156 27.44 2.31 -21.37
N SER A 157 26.60 1.34 -21.08
CA SER A 157 26.81 -0.06 -21.49
C SER A 157 25.74 -0.51 -22.47
N LEU A 158 26.14 -1.29 -23.47
CA LEU A 158 25.26 -1.91 -24.45
C LEU A 158 25.73 -3.34 -24.77
N VAL A 159 24.78 -4.20 -25.11
CA VAL A 159 25.06 -5.56 -25.62
C VAL A 159 24.55 -5.67 -27.04
N MET A 160 25.37 -6.22 -27.95
CA MET A 160 24.99 -6.48 -29.33
C MET A 160 25.46 -7.84 -29.84
N PRO A 161 24.66 -8.52 -30.68
CA PRO A 161 25.04 -9.80 -31.24
C PRO A 161 26.08 -9.64 -32.36
N LEU A 162 27.01 -10.58 -32.44
CA LEU A 162 27.82 -10.83 -33.63
C LEU A 162 27.15 -11.92 -34.46
N GLY A 163 26.66 -11.56 -35.64
CA GLY A 163 25.86 -12.45 -36.49
C GLY A 163 24.34 -12.22 -36.34
N PRO A 164 23.50 -13.14 -36.85
CA PRO A 164 22.05 -13.02 -36.77
C PRO A 164 21.56 -12.98 -35.32
N ALA A 165 20.67 -12.04 -34.99
CA ALA A 165 20.20 -11.86 -33.61
C ALA A 165 19.48 -13.09 -33.03
N GLN A 166 18.85 -13.93 -33.88
CA GLN A 166 18.17 -15.15 -33.44
C GLN A 166 19.12 -16.29 -33.05
N GLN A 167 20.35 -16.28 -33.58
CA GLN A 167 21.40 -17.26 -33.28
C GLN A 167 22.77 -16.56 -33.32
N PRO A 168 23.07 -15.76 -32.29
CA PRO A 168 24.31 -15.00 -32.24
C PRO A 168 25.49 -15.95 -32.14
N LEU A 169 26.56 -15.66 -32.90
CA LEU A 169 27.82 -16.39 -32.77
C LEU A 169 28.51 -16.03 -31.45
N ALA A 170 28.41 -14.75 -31.07
CA ALA A 170 28.89 -14.18 -29.83
C ALA A 170 28.05 -12.95 -29.46
N TRP A 171 28.12 -12.53 -28.21
CA TRP A 171 27.60 -11.27 -27.72
C TRP A 171 28.75 -10.34 -27.37
N ALA A 172 28.73 -9.12 -27.89
CA ALA A 172 29.64 -8.06 -27.48
C ALA A 172 29.00 -7.22 -26.37
N TRP A 173 29.62 -7.20 -25.19
CA TRP A 173 29.33 -6.23 -24.15
C TRP A 173 30.33 -5.07 -24.26
N ILE A 174 29.80 -3.84 -24.33
CA ILE A 174 30.57 -2.66 -24.71
C ILE A 174 30.27 -1.50 -23.78
N GLU A 175 31.32 -0.89 -23.23
CA GLU A 175 31.25 0.38 -22.51
C GLU A 175 31.67 1.56 -23.37
N LEU A 176 30.84 2.59 -23.37
CA LEU A 176 31.02 3.87 -24.06
C LEU A 176 31.05 5.02 -23.06
N PRO A 177 31.68 6.15 -23.41
CA PRO A 177 31.68 7.34 -22.57
C PRO A 177 30.27 7.93 -22.44
N PHE A 178 29.93 8.45 -21.26
CA PHE A 178 28.67 9.16 -21.01
C PHE A 178 28.61 10.57 -21.65
N ALA A 179 29.76 11.11 -22.09
CA ALA A 179 29.89 12.49 -22.56
C ALA A 179 28.98 12.86 -23.76
N PRO A 180 28.84 12.04 -24.83
CA PRO A 180 27.95 12.37 -25.95
C PRO A 180 26.48 12.51 -25.54
N LEU A 181 26.03 11.64 -24.61
CA LEU A 181 24.68 11.67 -24.09
C LEU A 181 24.42 12.91 -23.23
N ARG A 182 25.39 13.23 -22.35
CA ARG A 182 25.39 14.46 -21.57
C ARG A 182 25.29 15.69 -22.47
N GLN A 183 26.12 15.76 -23.51
CA GLN A 183 26.11 16.88 -24.46
C GLN A 183 24.78 17.00 -25.19
N ALA A 184 24.16 15.88 -25.60
CA ALA A 184 22.85 15.87 -26.25
C ALA A 184 21.74 16.41 -25.33
N PHE A 185 21.73 15.99 -24.06
CA PHE A 185 20.79 16.48 -23.06
C PHE A 185 21.04 17.96 -22.72
N GLU A 186 22.30 18.34 -22.50
CA GLU A 186 22.70 19.70 -22.17
C GLU A 186 22.55 20.68 -23.35
N ALA A 187 22.43 20.22 -24.60
CA ALA A 187 22.17 21.08 -25.74
C ALA A 187 20.71 21.56 -25.82
N VAL A 188 19.77 20.88 -25.15
CA VAL A 188 18.33 21.20 -25.26
C VAL A 188 17.98 22.47 -24.48
N PRO A 189 17.40 23.52 -25.10
CA PRO A 189 17.03 24.73 -24.38
C PRO A 189 15.87 24.46 -23.42
N VAL A 190 16.00 24.95 -22.18
CA VAL A 190 14.97 24.82 -21.12
C VAL A 190 14.56 26.25 -20.71
N PRO A 191 13.57 26.86 -21.39
CA PRO A 191 13.21 28.27 -21.19
C PRO A 191 12.47 28.51 -19.87
N SER A 192 11.77 27.50 -19.35
CA SER A 192 11.06 27.52 -18.07
C SER A 192 11.15 26.13 -17.42
N GLY A 193 10.93 26.06 -16.10
CA GLY A 193 10.99 24.80 -15.32
C GLY A 193 12.36 24.11 -15.31
N ARG A 194 12.35 22.79 -15.14
CA ARG A 194 13.56 21.95 -15.09
C ARG A 194 13.32 20.60 -15.76
N LEU A 195 14.31 20.10 -16.47
CA LEU A 195 14.37 18.73 -16.98
C LEU A 195 15.36 17.93 -16.15
N VAL A 196 15.05 16.65 -15.94
CA VAL A 196 15.89 15.69 -15.25
C VAL A 196 16.03 14.45 -16.11
N LEU A 197 17.26 14.12 -16.51
CA LEU A 197 17.55 12.82 -17.11
C LEU A 197 17.72 11.82 -15.98
N GLN A 198 16.97 10.73 -16.02
CA GLN A 198 17.01 9.66 -15.04
C GLN A 198 17.14 8.30 -15.71
N GLN A 199 17.54 7.29 -14.95
CA GLN A 199 17.54 5.89 -15.36
C GLN A 199 16.61 5.12 -14.45
N ASP A 200 15.72 4.33 -15.03
CA ASP A 200 14.88 3.42 -14.26
C ASP A 200 15.75 2.24 -13.77
N THR A 201 15.71 2.01 -12.46
CA THR A 201 16.42 0.92 -11.77
C THR A 201 15.43 0.17 -10.88
N ASP A 202 15.76 -1.04 -10.48
CA ASP A 202 14.90 -1.89 -9.63
C ASP A 202 14.58 -1.26 -8.25
N GLY A 203 15.33 -0.22 -7.84
CA GLY A 203 15.10 0.59 -6.63
C GLY A 203 14.53 2.00 -6.87
N GLY A 204 13.99 2.28 -8.07
CA GLY A 204 13.43 3.58 -8.46
C GLY A 204 14.23 4.32 -9.54
N ALA A 205 13.88 5.59 -9.79
CA ALA A 205 14.53 6.39 -10.83
C ALA A 205 15.81 7.08 -10.32
N LEU A 206 16.97 6.65 -10.83
CA LEU A 206 18.26 7.27 -10.54
C LEU A 206 18.45 8.54 -11.37
N GLN A 207 18.48 9.70 -10.71
CA GLN A 207 18.79 10.97 -11.38
C GLN A 207 20.24 11.00 -11.90
N LEU A 208 20.40 11.25 -13.20
CA LEU A 208 21.69 11.31 -13.90
C LEU A 208 22.16 12.73 -14.14
N LEU A 209 21.28 13.58 -14.70
CA LEU A 209 21.56 14.97 -15.04
C LEU A 209 20.32 15.82 -14.77
N SER A 210 20.51 17.11 -14.53
CA SER A 210 19.40 18.06 -14.41
C SER A 210 19.75 19.38 -15.07
N LYS A 211 18.77 19.99 -15.76
CA LYS A 211 18.92 21.28 -16.43
C LYS A 211 17.68 22.15 -16.23
N GLY A 212 17.86 23.39 -15.79
CA GLY A 212 16.78 24.36 -15.56
C GLY A 212 16.74 24.88 -14.12
N ALA A 213 15.61 25.49 -13.73
CA ALA A 213 15.43 26.12 -12.43
C ALA A 213 15.46 25.10 -11.27
N ARG A 214 16.05 25.49 -10.12
CA ARG A 214 16.17 24.59 -8.95
C ARG A 214 14.86 24.35 -8.19
N ALA A 215 13.88 25.23 -8.36
CA ALA A 215 12.59 25.18 -7.64
C ALA A 215 11.50 24.59 -8.55
N GLY A 216 10.82 23.55 -8.08
CA GLY A 216 9.75 22.88 -8.82
C GLY A 216 9.64 21.41 -8.45
N GLU A 217 8.41 20.97 -8.19
CA GLU A 217 8.07 19.56 -7.99
C GLU A 217 8.24 18.80 -9.31
N LEU A 218 8.91 17.65 -9.24
CA LEU A 218 9.08 16.75 -10.38
C LEU A 218 7.74 16.09 -10.70
N GLU A 219 7.39 16.03 -11.98
CA GLU A 219 6.26 15.24 -12.42
C GLU A 219 6.52 13.76 -12.15
N ALA A 220 5.47 13.05 -11.72
CA ALA A 220 5.55 11.67 -11.24
C ALA A 220 6.02 10.65 -12.30
N MET A 221 5.91 10.97 -13.59
CA MET A 221 6.32 10.08 -14.69
C MET A 221 7.29 10.78 -15.64
N ALA A 222 8.43 10.14 -15.90
CA ALA A 222 9.35 10.55 -16.95
C ALA A 222 8.90 10.04 -18.32
N LYS A 223 9.22 10.77 -19.39
CA LYS A 223 9.05 10.28 -20.76
C LYS A 223 10.20 9.33 -21.11
N PRO A 224 9.92 8.08 -21.52
CA PRO A 224 10.97 7.10 -21.81
C PRO A 224 11.77 7.49 -23.05
N VAL A 225 13.06 7.18 -23.05
CA VAL A 225 13.98 7.38 -24.17
C VAL A 225 14.13 6.06 -24.93
N PRO A 226 13.63 5.99 -26.18
CA PRO A 226 13.65 4.74 -26.96
C PRO A 226 15.03 4.10 -27.06
N GLY A 227 15.09 2.78 -26.90
CA GLY A 227 16.33 2.00 -27.00
C GLY A 227 17.24 2.07 -25.75
N SER A 228 16.74 2.59 -24.63
CA SER A 228 17.47 2.68 -23.36
C SER A 228 16.56 2.52 -22.14
N THR A 229 17.17 2.34 -20.97
CA THR A 229 16.50 2.38 -19.66
C THR A 229 16.35 3.82 -19.11
N LEU A 230 16.54 4.83 -19.97
CA LEU A 230 16.54 6.23 -19.57
C LEU A 230 15.16 6.87 -19.75
N GLY A 231 14.87 7.84 -18.88
CA GLY A 231 13.70 8.70 -18.97
C GLY A 231 14.08 10.17 -18.79
N VAL A 232 13.28 11.08 -19.35
CA VAL A 232 13.39 12.52 -19.08
C VAL A 232 12.15 12.97 -18.30
N ALA A 233 12.34 13.38 -17.05
CA ALA A 233 11.31 13.97 -16.21
C ALA A 233 11.29 15.50 -16.38
N ALA A 234 10.11 16.08 -16.24
CA ALA A 234 9.87 17.52 -16.24
C ALA A 234 9.48 17.99 -14.83
N ALA A 235 9.92 19.18 -14.44
CA ALA A 235 9.54 19.81 -13.19
C ALA A 235 8.93 21.19 -13.48
N LYS A 236 7.77 21.44 -12.86
CA LYS A 236 6.98 22.66 -13.10
C LYS A 236 7.63 23.85 -12.38
N PRO A 237 7.66 25.05 -12.99
CA PRO A 237 8.05 26.25 -12.25
C PRO A 237 7.05 26.50 -11.11
N GLY A 238 7.55 26.62 -9.88
CA GLY A 238 6.70 26.83 -8.70
C GLY A 238 6.02 28.19 -8.72
N ALA A 239 4.69 28.21 -8.77
CA ALA A 239 3.87 29.40 -8.58
C ALA A 239 2.84 29.12 -7.47
N TYR A 240 2.70 30.04 -6.51
CA TYR A 240 1.72 29.93 -5.44
C TYR A 240 0.36 30.47 -5.92
N VAL A 241 -0.48 29.56 -6.43
CA VAL A 241 -1.83 29.87 -6.90
C VAL A 241 -2.84 29.43 -5.85
N VAL A 242 -3.65 30.37 -5.38
CA VAL A 242 -4.67 30.16 -4.32
C VAL A 242 -6.07 29.95 -4.93
N LEU A 243 -6.31 30.49 -6.13
CA LEU A 243 -7.57 30.29 -6.84
C LEU A 243 -7.61 28.89 -7.50
N PRO A 244 -8.81 28.30 -7.71
CA PRO A 244 -8.94 27.10 -8.52
C PRO A 244 -8.31 27.29 -9.90
N ASP A 245 -7.68 26.25 -10.44
CA ASP A 245 -6.95 26.27 -11.72
C ASP A 245 -7.90 26.35 -12.93
N SER A 246 -8.60 27.49 -13.03
CA SER A 246 -9.57 27.81 -14.07
C SER A 246 -9.44 29.27 -14.45
N LEU A 247 -8.84 29.51 -15.62
CA LEU A 247 -8.67 30.86 -16.17
C LEU A 247 -10.01 31.60 -16.26
N LEU A 248 -11.07 30.89 -16.67
CA LEU A 248 -12.41 31.46 -16.84
C LEU A 248 -13.01 31.88 -15.50
N LEU A 249 -12.92 31.03 -14.48
CA LEU A 249 -13.42 31.36 -13.14
C LEU A 249 -12.62 32.51 -12.53
N ALA A 250 -11.29 32.49 -12.63
CA ALA A 250 -10.42 33.54 -12.09
C ALA A 250 -10.67 34.88 -12.79
N ALA A 251 -10.88 34.87 -14.12
CA ALA A 251 -11.26 36.06 -14.89
C ALA A 251 -12.63 36.60 -14.47
N LEU A 252 -13.62 35.73 -14.25
CA LEU A 252 -14.93 36.14 -13.76
C LEU A 252 -14.86 36.76 -12.36
N LEU A 253 -14.10 36.16 -11.43
CA LEU A 253 -13.92 36.70 -10.08
C LEU A 253 -13.21 38.07 -10.10
N THR A 254 -12.23 38.23 -10.99
CA THR A 254 -11.58 39.51 -11.26
C THR A 254 -12.58 40.58 -11.72
N LEU A 255 -13.41 40.23 -12.70
CA LEU A 255 -14.43 41.14 -13.24
C LEU A 255 -15.50 41.49 -12.19
N LEU A 256 -15.92 40.52 -11.38
CA LEU A 256 -16.88 40.73 -10.30
C LEU A 256 -16.32 41.63 -9.20
N GLY A 257 -15.07 41.43 -8.79
CA GLY A 257 -14.42 42.27 -7.78
C GLY A 257 -14.20 43.70 -8.27
N LEU A 258 -13.60 43.87 -9.45
CA LEU A 258 -13.33 45.19 -10.00
C LEU A 258 -14.62 45.92 -10.39
N GLY A 259 -15.52 45.23 -11.10
CA GLY A 259 -16.81 45.77 -11.54
C GLY A 259 -17.75 46.09 -10.38
N GLY A 260 -17.85 45.19 -9.39
CA GLY A 260 -18.64 45.42 -8.18
C GLY A 260 -18.10 46.57 -7.34
N GLY A 261 -16.77 46.70 -7.24
CA GLY A 261 -16.13 47.83 -6.56
C GLY A 261 -16.41 49.18 -7.23
N VAL A 262 -16.25 49.26 -8.57
CA VAL A 262 -16.59 50.48 -9.35
C VAL A 262 -18.08 50.81 -9.26
N TYR A 263 -18.95 49.80 -9.33
CA TYR A 263 -20.39 49.97 -9.20
C TYR A 263 -20.79 50.55 -7.84
N LEU A 264 -20.21 50.07 -6.74
CA LEU A 264 -20.48 50.61 -5.40
C LEU A 264 -20.01 52.07 -5.24
N LEU A 265 -18.88 52.44 -5.85
CA LEU A 265 -18.43 53.84 -5.88
C LEU A 265 -19.37 54.72 -6.71
N TRP A 266 -19.84 54.22 -7.85
CA TRP A 266 -20.80 54.92 -8.70
C TRP A 266 -22.14 55.12 -8.00
N TRP A 267 -22.68 54.07 -7.37
CA TRP A 267 -23.93 54.12 -6.60
C TRP A 267 -23.83 55.13 -5.45
N ARG A 268 -22.72 55.12 -4.72
CA ARG A 268 -22.44 56.10 -3.66
C ARG A 268 -22.45 57.54 -4.17
N ALA A 269 -21.92 57.79 -5.37
CA ALA A 269 -21.91 59.12 -5.97
C ALA A 269 -23.30 59.60 -6.43
N HIS A 270 -24.26 58.68 -6.66
CA HIS A 270 -25.58 58.97 -7.22
C HIS A 270 -26.73 58.82 -6.22
N ALA A 271 -26.48 58.30 -5.01
CA ALA A 271 -27.47 58.12 -3.95
C ALA A 271 -27.92 59.43 -3.25
N SER A 272 -27.42 60.59 -3.69
CA SER A 272 -27.78 61.92 -3.18
C SER A 272 -28.58 62.71 -4.21
N ARG A 273 -29.85 62.35 -4.41
CA ARG A 273 -30.87 63.22 -5.03
C ARG A 273 -32.16 63.13 -4.22
N GLU A 274 -32.42 64.16 -3.42
CA GLU A 274 -33.63 64.32 -2.61
C GLU A 274 -34.88 64.51 -3.47
N MET A 275 -36.02 63.94 -3.03
CA MET A 275 -37.36 64.32 -3.48
C MET A 275 -38.04 65.21 -2.42
N PRO A 276 -38.79 66.26 -2.81
CA PRO A 276 -39.54 67.08 -1.86
C PRO A 276 -40.90 66.45 -1.51
N ILE A 277 -41.36 66.72 -0.29
CA ILE A 277 -42.66 66.34 0.28
C ILE A 277 -43.53 67.61 0.31
N GLU A 278 -44.80 67.51 -0.10
CA GLU A 278 -45.84 68.49 0.25
C GLU A 278 -47.23 67.81 0.38
N GLU A 279 -48.14 68.51 1.05
CA GLU A 279 -49.19 68.11 1.99
C GLU A 279 -50.54 67.57 1.46
N ILE A 280 -51.36 67.16 2.43
CA ILE A 280 -52.62 66.39 2.45
C ILE A 280 -53.88 67.26 2.12
N GLU A 281 -54.92 66.70 1.48
CA GLU A 281 -56.35 66.61 1.97
C GLU A 281 -57.38 66.16 0.87
N VAL A 282 -58.01 64.96 0.99
CA VAL A 282 -59.44 64.56 1.30
C VAL A 282 -60.50 64.80 0.16
N PRO A 283 -61.57 63.99 -0.05
CA PRO A 283 -61.69 62.58 -0.52
C PRO A 283 -62.76 62.42 -1.66
N GLU A 284 -63.17 61.17 -1.92
CA GLU A 284 -64.52 60.69 -2.33
C GLU A 284 -64.74 60.04 -3.72
N GLN A 285 -65.46 58.90 -3.62
CA GLN A 285 -66.29 58.17 -4.60
C GLN A 285 -65.66 57.16 -5.59
N THR A 286 -65.75 55.89 -5.17
CA THR A 286 -66.43 54.74 -5.80
C THR A 286 -66.59 54.72 -7.33
N ASP A 287 -66.07 53.68 -7.97
CA ASP A 287 -66.88 52.58 -8.51
C ASP A 287 -65.99 51.42 -9.02
N GLU A 288 -66.37 50.21 -8.64
CA GLU A 288 -65.83 48.90 -9.11
C GLU A 288 -66.14 48.64 -10.61
N PRO A 289 -65.76 47.49 -11.21
CA PRO A 289 -64.54 46.67 -11.16
C PRO A 289 -64.02 46.40 -12.62
N PRO A 290 -62.95 45.60 -12.86
CA PRO A 290 -63.26 44.25 -13.33
C PRO A 290 -62.26 43.13 -12.98
N MET A 291 -62.83 41.93 -13.04
CA MET A 291 -62.23 40.61 -13.11
C MET A 291 -61.39 40.35 -14.38
N MET A 292 -60.35 39.52 -14.19
CA MET A 292 -59.78 38.51 -15.09
C MET A 292 -59.10 38.91 -16.42
N ALA A 293 -57.77 38.69 -16.48
CA ALA A 293 -57.15 37.82 -17.50
C ALA A 293 -55.73 37.36 -17.07
N ARG A 294 -55.60 36.04 -16.88
CA ARG A 294 -54.46 35.10 -17.03
C ARG A 294 -53.01 35.58 -16.77
N PRO A 295 -52.25 34.87 -15.90
CA PRO A 295 -50.79 34.88 -15.94
C PRO A 295 -50.25 33.80 -16.89
N ASP A 296 -49.24 34.16 -17.68
CA ASP A 296 -48.38 33.24 -18.45
C ASP A 296 -46.91 33.57 -18.10
N PRO A 297 -45.97 32.63 -18.27
CA PRO A 297 -45.60 31.70 -17.21
C PRO A 297 -44.25 32.05 -16.58
N ARG A 298 -44.08 31.60 -15.32
CA ARG A 298 -42.80 31.65 -14.59
C ARG A 298 -41.73 30.85 -15.35
N PRO A 299 -40.46 31.31 -15.39
CA PRO A 299 -39.36 30.42 -15.73
C PRO A 299 -39.22 29.37 -14.62
N ASN A 300 -39.08 28.12 -15.06
CA ASN A 300 -39.00 26.90 -14.25
C ASN A 300 -38.16 27.05 -12.98
N ALA A 301 -38.75 26.65 -11.86
CA ALA A 301 -38.01 26.22 -10.68
C ALA A 301 -37.07 25.08 -11.10
N SER A 302 -35.79 25.22 -10.75
CA SER A 302 -34.83 24.14 -10.84
C SER A 302 -35.39 22.92 -10.10
N LYS A 303 -35.40 21.76 -10.77
CA LYS A 303 -35.70 20.48 -10.15
C LYS A 303 -34.85 20.33 -8.87
N PRO A 304 -35.41 19.84 -7.76
CA PRO A 304 -34.61 19.36 -6.65
C PRO A 304 -33.61 18.35 -7.21
N ALA A 305 -32.34 18.46 -6.85
CA ALA A 305 -31.37 17.40 -7.12
C ALA A 305 -31.98 16.08 -6.66
N ALA A 306 -31.98 15.09 -7.55
CA ALA A 306 -32.47 13.77 -7.21
C ALA A 306 -31.73 13.30 -5.96
N LYS A 307 -32.48 12.84 -4.95
CA LYS A 307 -31.89 12.12 -3.82
C LYS A 307 -30.97 11.04 -4.40
N PRO A 308 -29.73 10.87 -3.89
CA PRO A 308 -28.90 9.75 -4.29
C PRO A 308 -29.73 8.47 -4.14
N PRO A 309 -29.63 7.53 -5.09
CA PRO A 309 -30.49 6.35 -5.09
C PRO A 309 -30.37 5.66 -3.74
N VAL A 310 -31.51 5.48 -3.08
CA VAL A 310 -31.60 4.58 -1.93
C VAL A 310 -31.30 3.21 -2.51
N ILE A 311 -30.13 2.68 -2.17
CA ILE A 311 -29.71 1.33 -2.56
C ILE A 311 -30.86 0.40 -2.16
N SER A 312 -31.38 -0.35 -3.12
CA SER A 312 -32.34 -1.38 -2.77
C SER A 312 -31.56 -2.55 -2.14
N PRO A 313 -32.10 -3.27 -1.17
CA PRO A 313 -31.52 -4.50 -0.64
C PRO A 313 -30.92 -5.50 -1.64
N ALA A 314 -31.38 -5.44 -2.89
CA ALA A 314 -30.96 -6.28 -4.00
C ALA A 314 -29.58 -5.93 -4.59
N ASP A 315 -28.96 -4.81 -4.19
CA ASP A 315 -27.74 -4.30 -4.84
C ASP A 315 -26.44 -4.62 -4.07
N VAL A 316 -26.52 -5.22 -2.87
CA VAL A 316 -25.35 -5.62 -2.08
C VAL A 316 -25.11 -7.12 -2.22
N ASP A 317 -23.97 -7.49 -2.79
CA ASP A 317 -23.58 -8.88 -3.00
C ASP A 317 -23.33 -9.58 -1.64
N PRO A 318 -24.12 -10.59 -1.24
CA PRO A 318 -23.93 -11.29 0.04
C PRO A 318 -22.56 -11.96 0.16
N SER A 319 -21.92 -12.30 -0.96
CA SER A 319 -20.62 -12.99 -0.96
C SER A 319 -19.49 -12.16 -0.37
N ILE A 320 -19.63 -10.83 -0.29
CA ILE A 320 -18.59 -9.99 0.34
C ILE A 320 -18.57 -10.11 1.86
N PHE A 321 -19.64 -10.61 2.49
CA PHE A 321 -19.72 -10.85 3.94
C PHE A 321 -19.16 -12.24 4.23
N ARG A 322 -17.86 -12.31 4.52
CA ARG A 322 -17.12 -13.57 4.73
C ARG A 322 -17.23 -14.02 6.18
N ALA A 323 -16.48 -15.07 6.54
CA ALA A 323 -16.49 -15.61 7.89
C ALA A 323 -15.87 -14.67 8.94
N TYR A 324 -14.87 -13.84 8.59
CA TYR A 324 -14.10 -13.06 9.58
C TYR A 324 -14.05 -11.56 9.30
N ASP A 325 -14.44 -11.16 8.08
CA ASP A 325 -14.36 -9.79 7.59
C ASP A 325 -15.37 -9.56 6.45
N VAL A 326 -15.41 -8.33 5.96
CA VAL A 326 -16.09 -7.98 4.71
C VAL A 326 -15.02 -7.74 3.64
N ARG A 327 -15.09 -8.41 2.49
CA ARG A 327 -14.07 -8.34 1.42
C ARG A 327 -14.71 -8.37 0.04
N GLY A 328 -14.33 -7.43 -0.83
CA GLY A 328 -14.82 -7.38 -2.20
C GLY A 328 -13.85 -6.71 -3.17
N VAL A 329 -14.23 -6.71 -4.44
CA VAL A 329 -13.48 -6.06 -5.52
C VAL A 329 -14.06 -4.67 -5.74
N VAL A 330 -13.20 -3.66 -5.68
CA VAL A 330 -13.59 -2.25 -5.78
C VAL A 330 -14.19 -1.96 -7.14
N GLY A 331 -15.31 -1.23 -7.15
CA GLY A 331 -16.06 -0.88 -8.36
C GLY A 331 -16.87 -2.04 -8.96
N LYS A 332 -16.82 -3.24 -8.38
CA LYS A 332 -17.66 -4.40 -8.76
C LYS A 332 -18.61 -4.80 -7.64
N THR A 333 -18.06 -5.39 -6.58
CA THR A 333 -18.84 -5.88 -5.42
C THR A 333 -18.69 -4.98 -4.20
N LEU A 334 -17.68 -4.10 -4.21
CA LEU A 334 -17.43 -3.12 -3.16
C LEU A 334 -17.40 -1.69 -3.71
N THR A 335 -18.31 -0.84 -3.23
CA THR A 335 -18.42 0.58 -3.65
C THR A 335 -18.55 1.50 -2.43
N ALA A 336 -18.47 2.81 -2.65
CA ALA A 336 -18.71 3.81 -1.60
C ALA A 336 -20.11 3.67 -0.98
N GLU A 337 -21.12 3.35 -1.79
CA GLU A 337 -22.49 3.13 -1.35
C GLU A 337 -22.60 1.92 -0.42
N VAL A 338 -21.92 0.82 -0.76
CA VAL A 338 -21.83 -0.38 0.09
C VAL A 338 -21.11 -0.06 1.40
N ALA A 339 -19.98 0.67 1.34
CA ALA A 339 -19.23 1.08 2.52
C ALA A 339 -20.07 1.96 3.47
N LYS A 340 -20.85 2.89 2.91
CA LYS A 340 -21.78 3.73 3.68
C LYS A 340 -22.89 2.92 4.34
N ALA A 341 -23.52 2.01 3.60
CA ALA A 341 -24.55 1.12 4.15
C ALA A 341 -23.99 0.23 5.28
N LEU A 342 -22.77 -0.28 5.11
CA LEU A 342 -22.05 -1.00 6.15
C LEU A 342 -21.81 -0.14 7.39
N GLY A 343 -21.38 1.11 7.22
CA GLY A 343 -21.19 2.05 8.32
C GLY A 343 -22.49 2.31 9.10
N GLN A 344 -23.62 2.45 8.42
CA GLN A 344 -24.92 2.58 9.07
C GLN A 344 -25.29 1.32 9.87
N SER A 345 -25.09 0.15 9.28
CA SER A 345 -25.37 -1.15 9.90
C SER A 345 -24.53 -1.35 11.18
N ILE A 346 -23.23 -1.05 11.12
CA ILE A 346 -22.33 -1.08 12.28
C ILE A 346 -22.82 -0.10 13.35
N GLY A 347 -23.17 1.13 12.96
CA GLY A 347 -23.61 2.16 13.90
C GLY A 347 -24.89 1.79 14.64
N MET A 348 -25.82 1.08 13.99
CA MET A 348 -27.01 0.55 14.66
C MET A 348 -26.65 -0.49 15.73
N VAL A 349 -25.78 -1.45 15.41
CA VAL A 349 -25.31 -2.46 16.37
C VAL A 349 -24.62 -1.80 17.56
N MET A 350 -23.82 -0.76 17.31
CA MET A 350 -23.18 0.02 18.37
C MET A 350 -24.20 0.72 19.28
N ARG A 351 -25.23 1.35 18.70
CA ARG A 351 -26.30 1.99 19.48
C ARG A 351 -27.08 1.01 20.36
N GLU A 352 -27.39 -0.16 19.83
CA GLU A 352 -28.03 -1.25 20.60
C GLU A 352 -27.19 -1.66 21.82
N LYS A 353 -25.85 -1.63 21.68
CA LYS A 353 -24.89 -1.91 22.76
C LYS A 353 -24.56 -0.67 23.62
N GLY A 354 -25.16 0.49 23.36
CA GLY A 354 -24.90 1.74 24.09
C GLY A 354 -23.52 2.37 23.82
N LEU A 355 -22.85 1.96 22.74
CA LEU A 355 -21.55 2.47 22.30
C LEU A 355 -21.75 3.70 21.41
N ARG A 356 -20.86 4.70 21.52
CA ARG A 356 -21.05 6.02 20.90
C ARG A 356 -19.91 6.51 20.02
N GLU A 357 -18.71 5.95 20.17
CA GLU A 357 -17.51 6.40 19.45
C GLU A 357 -16.79 5.20 18.84
N ILE A 358 -16.27 5.36 17.62
CA ILE A 358 -15.55 4.31 16.88
C ILE A 358 -14.30 4.88 16.20
N VAL A 359 -13.22 4.10 16.19
CA VAL A 359 -12.02 4.42 15.40
C VAL A 359 -12.15 3.90 13.98
N VAL A 360 -11.76 4.69 12.98
CA VAL A 360 -11.62 4.26 11.59
C VAL A 360 -10.20 4.56 11.14
N GLY A 361 -9.54 3.57 10.56
CA GLY A 361 -8.26 3.74 9.87
C GLY A 361 -8.22 2.91 8.60
N ARG A 362 -7.26 3.18 7.72
CA ARG A 362 -7.17 2.52 6.42
C ARG A 362 -5.73 2.13 6.06
N ASP A 363 -5.59 1.12 5.22
CA ASP A 363 -4.29 0.78 4.63
C ASP A 363 -3.88 1.74 3.48
N GLY A 364 -2.79 1.39 2.80
CA GLY A 364 -2.18 2.16 1.71
C GLY A 364 -2.85 2.03 0.34
N ARG A 365 -3.99 1.32 0.23
CA ARG A 365 -4.65 1.10 -1.08
C ARG A 365 -5.25 2.38 -1.64
N LEU A 366 -5.25 2.48 -2.96
CA LEU A 366 -5.76 3.64 -3.70
C LEU A 366 -7.23 3.95 -3.41
N SER A 367 -8.04 2.91 -3.18
CA SER A 367 -9.47 3.02 -2.85
C SER A 367 -9.74 3.37 -1.38
N GLY A 368 -8.72 3.33 -0.52
CA GLY A 368 -8.85 3.52 0.93
C GLY A 368 -9.51 4.85 1.32
N PRO A 369 -9.07 6.02 0.80
CA PRO A 369 -9.66 7.30 1.16
C PRO A 369 -11.17 7.40 0.91
N GLU A 370 -11.64 6.91 -0.25
CA GLU A 370 -13.05 6.93 -0.61
C GLU A 370 -13.88 6.00 0.27
N LEU A 371 -13.44 4.74 0.43
CA LEU A 371 -14.19 3.74 1.21
C LEU A 371 -14.23 4.08 2.70
N ALA A 372 -13.12 4.57 3.27
CA ALA A 372 -13.09 5.00 4.67
C ALA A 372 -13.96 6.25 4.92
N GLY A 373 -13.95 7.22 3.99
CA GLY A 373 -14.82 8.38 4.05
C GLY A 373 -16.30 8.00 4.00
N ALA A 374 -16.68 7.13 3.06
CA ALA A 374 -18.05 6.67 2.92
C ALA A 374 -18.53 5.84 4.13
N LEU A 375 -17.67 4.96 4.66
CA LEU A 375 -17.92 4.24 5.91
C LEU A 375 -18.15 5.21 7.08
N GLY A 376 -17.28 6.21 7.23
CA GLY A 376 -17.38 7.25 8.26
C GLY A 376 -18.69 8.03 8.17
N ASP A 377 -19.12 8.40 6.96
CA ASP A 377 -20.42 9.04 6.74
C ASP A 377 -21.59 8.14 7.15
N GLY A 378 -21.50 6.84 6.88
CA GLY A 378 -22.50 5.86 7.31
C GLY A 378 -22.61 5.75 8.83
N LEU A 379 -21.47 5.64 9.52
CA LEU A 379 -21.39 5.57 10.99
C LEU A 379 -21.99 6.83 11.64
N ARG A 380 -21.65 8.02 11.11
CA ARG A 380 -22.14 9.31 11.60
C ARG A 380 -23.64 9.48 11.36
N ALA A 381 -24.14 9.04 10.21
CA ALA A 381 -25.57 9.01 9.91
C ALA A 381 -26.36 8.09 10.85
N ALA A 382 -25.73 7.03 11.38
CA ALA A 382 -26.30 6.21 12.43
C ALA A 382 -26.14 6.81 13.84
N GLY A 383 -25.47 7.96 13.99
CA GLY A 383 -25.31 8.68 15.26
C GLY A 383 -24.07 8.28 16.07
N ILE A 384 -23.08 7.66 15.44
CA ILE A 384 -21.80 7.30 16.07
C ILE A 384 -20.74 8.35 15.74
N ASP A 385 -20.02 8.79 16.77
CA ASP A 385 -18.86 9.68 16.62
C ASP A 385 -17.67 8.90 16.04
N VAL A 386 -17.03 9.45 15.00
CA VAL A 386 -15.92 8.81 14.31
C VAL A 386 -14.59 9.48 14.66
N ILE A 387 -13.63 8.67 15.05
CA ILE A 387 -12.21 9.01 15.17
C ILE A 387 -11.50 8.48 13.94
N ASP A 388 -11.20 9.34 12.99
CA ASP A 388 -10.43 8.97 11.80
C ASP A 388 -8.93 9.11 12.09
N ILE A 389 -8.19 8.00 12.05
CA ILE A 389 -6.74 7.97 12.26
C ILE A 389 -5.94 7.99 10.96
N GLY A 390 -6.60 8.14 9.82
CA GLY A 390 -5.97 8.20 8.51
C GLY A 390 -5.39 6.86 8.07
N ALA A 391 -4.26 6.93 7.35
CA ALA A 391 -3.58 5.77 6.82
C ALA A 391 -2.66 5.16 7.89
N ALA A 392 -2.93 3.93 8.31
CA ALA A 392 -2.18 3.24 9.34
C ALA A 392 -2.31 1.71 9.20
N PRO A 393 -1.33 0.92 9.68
CA PRO A 393 -1.46 -0.52 9.80
C PRO A 393 -2.70 -0.93 10.61
N THR A 394 -3.29 -2.08 10.26
CA THR A 394 -4.40 -2.69 11.00
C THR A 394 -4.13 -2.78 12.52
N PRO A 395 -2.96 -3.21 13.01
CA PRO A 395 -2.70 -3.21 14.45
C PRO A 395 -2.68 -1.81 15.09
N VAL A 396 -2.34 -0.76 14.35
CA VAL A 396 -2.42 0.63 14.85
C VAL A 396 -3.87 1.06 15.01
N VAL A 397 -4.78 0.58 14.14
CA VAL A 397 -6.23 0.78 14.29
C VAL A 397 -6.75 0.09 15.56
N TYR A 398 -6.30 -1.14 15.82
CA TYR A 398 -6.65 -1.87 17.04
C TYR A 398 -6.09 -1.21 18.30
N PHE A 399 -4.83 -0.77 18.25
CA PHE A 399 -4.19 0.01 19.31
C PHE A 399 -4.97 1.29 19.61
N ALA A 400 -5.37 2.04 18.60
CA ALA A 400 -6.14 3.26 18.76
C ALA A 400 -7.48 3.03 19.47
N ALA A 401 -8.18 1.92 19.15
CA ALA A 401 -9.41 1.54 19.83
C ALA A 401 -9.21 1.31 21.34
N TYR A 402 -8.05 0.75 21.72
CA TYR A 402 -7.65 0.60 23.11
C TYR A 402 -7.23 1.95 23.73
N ARG A 403 -6.37 2.70 23.04
CA ARG A 403 -5.80 4.00 23.47
C ARG A 403 -6.85 5.06 23.76
N PHE A 404 -7.94 5.08 22.99
CA PHE A 404 -9.08 5.97 23.18
C PHE A 404 -10.21 5.33 23.99
N ASN A 405 -10.05 4.07 24.44
CA ASN A 405 -11.04 3.33 25.21
C ASN A 405 -12.43 3.28 24.55
N THR A 406 -12.47 3.23 23.22
CA THR A 406 -13.74 3.09 22.47
C THR A 406 -14.20 1.63 22.45
N GLY A 407 -13.25 0.70 22.55
CA GLY A 407 -13.48 -0.73 22.32
C GLY A 407 -13.98 -1.04 20.91
N SER A 408 -14.06 -0.08 20.00
CA SER A 408 -14.68 -0.25 18.69
C SER A 408 -13.83 0.39 17.61
N CYS A 409 -13.61 -0.34 16.53
CA CYS A 409 -12.89 0.16 15.38
C CYS A 409 -13.20 -0.58 14.07
N VAL A 410 -12.91 0.08 12.95
CA VAL A 410 -12.88 -0.54 11.64
C VAL A 410 -11.56 -0.23 10.95
N ALA A 411 -10.82 -1.27 10.56
CA ALA A 411 -9.71 -1.14 9.63
C ALA A 411 -10.22 -1.37 8.20
N VAL A 412 -10.11 -0.35 7.35
CA VAL A 412 -10.43 -0.41 5.92
C VAL A 412 -9.20 -0.90 5.17
N THR A 413 -9.22 -2.15 4.76
CA THR A 413 -8.03 -2.80 4.20
C THR A 413 -8.39 -3.93 3.28
N GLY A 414 -7.57 -4.20 2.26
CA GLY A 414 -7.57 -5.42 1.44
C GLY A 414 -6.61 -6.51 1.94
N SER A 415 -5.94 -6.31 3.07
CA SER A 415 -4.86 -7.16 3.60
C SER A 415 -3.80 -7.46 2.52
N HIS A 416 -3.50 -8.72 2.28
CA HIS A 416 -2.53 -9.22 1.29
C HIS A 416 -3.11 -9.43 -0.12
N ASN A 417 -4.40 -9.13 -0.37
CA ASN A 417 -5.02 -9.36 -1.68
C ASN A 417 -4.48 -8.42 -2.79
N PRO A 418 -4.72 -8.70 -4.08
CA PRO A 418 -4.31 -7.80 -5.18
C PRO A 418 -4.87 -6.37 -5.04
N PRO A 419 -4.30 -5.36 -5.73
CA PRO A 419 -4.64 -3.93 -5.57
C PRO A 419 -6.13 -3.59 -5.68
N ASP A 420 -6.89 -4.31 -6.51
CA ASP A 420 -8.31 -4.08 -6.78
C ASP A 420 -9.24 -4.59 -5.67
N TYR A 421 -8.72 -5.32 -4.68
CA TYR A 421 -9.48 -5.74 -3.50
C TYR A 421 -9.41 -4.70 -2.39
N ASN A 422 -10.50 -4.59 -1.62
CA ASN A 422 -10.52 -3.91 -0.32
C ASN A 422 -11.56 -4.56 0.59
N GLY A 423 -11.71 -4.07 1.82
CA GLY A 423 -12.54 -4.70 2.83
C GLY A 423 -12.52 -4.01 4.18
N PHE A 424 -13.14 -4.66 5.18
CA PHE A 424 -13.35 -4.12 6.52
C PHE A 424 -13.13 -5.19 7.57
N LYS A 425 -12.18 -4.95 8.49
CA LYS A 425 -12.01 -5.73 9.73
C LYS A 425 -12.67 -4.96 10.87
N ILE A 426 -13.66 -5.57 11.53
CA ILE A 426 -14.60 -4.84 12.40
C ILE A 426 -14.50 -5.34 13.84
N VAL A 427 -14.35 -4.41 14.78
CA VAL A 427 -14.41 -4.64 16.23
C VAL A 427 -15.49 -3.75 16.83
N ILE A 428 -16.39 -4.32 17.64
CA ILE A 428 -17.45 -3.59 18.33
C ILE A 428 -17.44 -3.97 19.82
N GLY A 429 -17.25 -3.00 20.71
CA GLY A 429 -17.31 -3.24 22.16
C GLY A 429 -16.30 -4.27 22.68
N GLY A 430 -15.12 -4.33 22.06
CA GLY A 430 -14.04 -5.27 22.30
C GLY A 430 -14.16 -6.57 21.51
N GLU A 431 -15.29 -6.84 20.87
CA GLU A 431 -15.54 -8.07 20.14
C GLU A 431 -15.16 -7.92 18.66
N THR A 432 -14.16 -8.68 18.18
CA THR A 432 -13.91 -8.81 16.74
C THR A 432 -15.03 -9.63 16.12
N LEU A 433 -15.74 -9.06 15.15
CA LEU A 433 -16.88 -9.74 14.55
C LEU A 433 -16.44 -10.91 13.68
N ALA A 434 -17.21 -11.99 13.72
CA ALA A 434 -17.04 -13.18 12.89
C ALA A 434 -18.40 -13.87 12.68
N GLU A 435 -18.45 -14.75 11.68
CA GLU A 435 -19.54 -15.66 11.37
C GLU A 435 -20.90 -14.95 11.36
N ASP A 436 -21.82 -15.37 12.23
CA ASP A 436 -23.19 -14.87 12.28
C ASP A 436 -23.27 -13.36 12.56
N ALA A 437 -22.29 -12.78 13.26
CA ALA A 437 -22.25 -11.35 13.54
C ALA A 437 -21.96 -10.53 12.27
N ILE A 438 -21.10 -11.02 11.38
CA ILE A 438 -20.87 -10.39 10.07
C ILE A 438 -22.12 -10.54 9.18
N GLN A 439 -22.74 -11.73 9.19
CA GLN A 439 -23.99 -11.96 8.46
C GLN A 439 -25.15 -11.09 8.98
N ASP A 440 -25.13 -10.72 10.26
CA ASP A 440 -26.11 -9.81 10.84
C ASP A 440 -26.05 -8.42 10.22
N LEU A 441 -24.83 -7.92 9.97
CA LEU A 441 -24.63 -6.64 9.30
C LEU A 441 -25.24 -6.66 7.90
N TYR A 442 -25.05 -7.76 7.15
CA TYR A 442 -25.69 -7.95 5.84
C TYR A 442 -27.21 -7.97 5.94
N ARG A 443 -27.78 -8.77 6.85
CA ARG A 443 -29.24 -8.88 7.02
C ARG A 443 -29.89 -7.53 7.30
N ARG A 444 -29.23 -6.67 8.11
CA ARG A 444 -29.70 -5.31 8.38
C ARG A 444 -29.71 -4.45 7.13
N ILE A 445 -28.63 -4.45 6.36
CA ILE A 445 -28.54 -3.74 5.08
C ILE A 445 -29.62 -4.24 4.11
N ALA A 446 -29.76 -5.57 3.97
CA ALA A 446 -30.75 -6.21 3.12
C ALA A 446 -32.21 -6.01 3.59
N SER A 447 -32.43 -5.69 4.86
CA SER A 447 -33.78 -5.34 5.33
C SER A 447 -34.20 -3.92 4.97
N GLY A 448 -33.25 -3.05 4.60
CA GLY A 448 -33.47 -1.62 4.39
C GLY A 448 -33.76 -0.84 5.67
N ALA A 449 -33.72 -1.48 6.84
CA ALA A 449 -33.90 -0.84 8.15
C ALA A 449 -32.57 -0.22 8.62
N LEU A 450 -32.04 0.76 7.86
CA LEU A 450 -30.83 1.49 8.22
C LEU A 450 -31.19 2.88 8.76
N ASP A 451 -30.80 3.16 10.01
CA ASP A 451 -30.95 4.49 10.59
C ASP A 451 -30.08 5.51 9.83
N ASN A 452 -30.61 6.72 9.63
CA ASN A 452 -29.94 7.79 8.88
C ASN A 452 -30.18 9.21 9.43
N ASP A 453 -30.78 9.32 10.61
CA ASP A 453 -31.15 10.57 11.27
C ASP A 453 -30.17 10.99 12.38
N GLY A 454 -29.11 10.21 12.59
CA GLY A 454 -28.04 10.51 13.53
C GLY A 454 -27.12 11.63 13.06
N LEU A 455 -26.49 12.30 14.03
CA LEU A 455 -25.55 13.42 13.81
C LEU A 455 -24.23 13.16 14.55
N GLY A 456 -23.55 12.06 14.21
CA GLY A 456 -22.24 11.74 14.77
C GLY A 456 -21.16 12.74 14.36
N GLY A 457 -20.28 13.06 15.30
CA GLY A 457 -19.09 13.89 15.11
C GLY A 457 -18.01 13.19 14.28
N LEU A 458 -17.05 13.97 13.79
CA LEU A 458 -15.83 13.49 13.14
C LEU A 458 -14.65 14.24 13.74
N ARG A 459 -13.62 13.51 14.16
CA ARG A 459 -12.32 14.08 14.50
C ARG A 459 -11.20 13.29 13.85
N HIS A 460 -10.17 13.99 13.39
CA HIS A 460 -8.95 13.39 12.86
C HIS A 460 -7.88 13.37 13.94
N VAL A 461 -7.19 12.24 14.11
CA VAL A 461 -6.09 12.10 15.09
C VAL A 461 -4.96 11.27 14.52
N ASP A 462 -3.73 11.79 14.59
CA ASP A 462 -2.54 10.98 14.39
C ASP A 462 -2.18 10.23 15.68
N VAL A 463 -2.20 8.90 15.62
CA VAL A 463 -1.95 7.99 16.75
C VAL A 463 -0.65 7.18 16.55
N VAL A 464 0.00 7.31 15.39
CA VAL A 464 1.22 6.57 15.08
C VAL A 464 2.34 6.87 16.09
N PRO A 465 2.57 8.14 16.53
CA PRO A 465 3.56 8.43 17.57
C PRO A 465 3.27 7.72 18.90
N ASP A 466 2.01 7.69 19.36
CA ASP A 466 1.63 6.98 20.60
C ASP A 466 1.93 5.47 20.49
N TYR A 467 1.70 4.88 19.32
CA TYR A 467 1.97 3.46 19.06
C TYR A 467 3.47 3.16 19.13
N ILE A 468 4.30 3.95 18.43
CA ILE A 468 5.76 3.80 18.44
C ILE A 468 6.31 3.95 19.86
N GLU A 469 5.90 5.00 20.59
CA GLU A 469 6.33 5.25 21.96
C GLU A 469 5.91 4.11 22.90
N ARG A 470 4.69 3.59 22.75
CA ARG A 470 4.22 2.49 23.57
C ARG A 470 5.04 1.22 23.36
N ILE A 471 5.50 0.93 22.14
CA ILE A 471 6.40 -0.21 21.88
C ILE A 471 7.78 0.08 22.45
N ALA A 472 8.38 1.23 22.08
CA ALA A 472 9.75 1.57 22.47
C ALA A 472 9.95 1.71 23.98
N SER A 473 8.93 2.11 24.73
CA SER A 473 9.01 2.22 26.19
C SER A 473 9.04 0.87 26.93
N ASP A 474 8.68 -0.23 26.26
CA ASP A 474 8.57 -1.57 26.86
C ASP A 474 9.51 -2.58 26.20
N VAL A 475 9.83 -2.40 24.92
CA VAL A 475 10.68 -3.30 24.12
C VAL A 475 11.95 -2.56 23.73
N GLN A 476 13.11 -3.13 24.05
CA GLN A 476 14.43 -2.58 23.74
C GLN A 476 15.40 -3.71 23.41
N THR A 477 16.28 -3.51 22.43
CA THR A 477 17.31 -4.50 22.08
C THR A 477 18.58 -4.24 22.88
N GLU A 478 19.12 -5.27 23.55
CA GLU A 478 20.37 -5.15 24.33
C GLU A 478 21.61 -4.98 23.44
N ARG A 479 21.52 -5.38 22.17
CA ARG A 479 22.54 -5.19 21.14
C ARG A 479 21.89 -4.81 19.81
N GLN A 480 22.59 -4.00 19.01
CA GLN A 480 22.11 -3.60 17.70
C GLN A 480 22.11 -4.79 16.72
N LEU A 481 20.94 -5.14 16.22
CA LEU A 481 20.75 -6.08 15.12
C LEU A 481 20.53 -5.32 13.81
N SER A 482 21.16 -5.77 12.73
CA SER A 482 20.90 -5.28 11.37
C SER A 482 19.82 -6.12 10.71
N VAL A 483 18.73 -5.49 10.27
CA VAL A 483 17.52 -6.16 9.78
C VAL A 483 17.17 -5.64 8.39
N VAL A 484 17.05 -6.52 7.40
CA VAL A 484 16.38 -6.16 6.14
C VAL A 484 14.88 -6.20 6.37
N MET A 485 14.19 -5.12 6.05
CA MET A 485 12.76 -4.99 6.31
C MET A 485 12.01 -4.83 4.99
N ASP A 486 11.25 -5.85 4.64
CA ASP A 486 10.38 -5.87 3.47
C ASP A 486 8.95 -5.51 3.84
N CYS A 487 8.40 -4.45 3.24
CA CYS A 487 7.00 -4.09 3.44
C CYS A 487 6.13 -4.33 2.20
N GLY A 488 6.68 -4.81 1.08
CA GLY A 488 5.95 -5.05 -0.16
C GLY A 488 5.07 -3.89 -0.63
N ASN A 489 5.53 -2.65 -0.39
CA ASN A 489 4.81 -1.39 -0.61
C ASN A 489 3.49 -1.21 0.19
N GLY A 490 3.24 -2.07 1.17
CA GLY A 490 2.12 -1.99 2.09
C GLY A 490 2.25 -0.85 3.11
N ILE A 491 1.17 -0.62 3.85
CA ILE A 491 1.14 0.43 4.89
C ILE A 491 2.17 0.25 6.04
N PRO A 492 2.70 -0.95 6.36
CA PRO A 492 3.75 -1.08 7.38
C PRO A 492 4.99 -0.24 7.10
N GLY A 493 5.30 0.04 5.84
CA GLY A 493 6.44 0.87 5.45
C GLY A 493 6.45 2.27 6.06
N ALA A 494 5.27 2.82 6.39
CA ALA A 494 5.14 4.11 7.06
C ALA A 494 5.46 4.09 8.57
N VAL A 495 5.47 2.91 9.21
CA VAL A 495 5.51 2.77 10.68
C VAL A 495 6.60 1.81 11.16
N ALA A 496 6.70 0.61 10.57
CA ALA A 496 7.57 -0.46 11.03
C ALA A 496 9.07 -0.08 11.06
N PRO A 497 9.64 0.64 10.07
CA PRO A 497 11.04 1.08 10.15
C PRO A 497 11.31 1.94 11.38
N GLN A 498 10.42 2.89 11.68
CA GLN A 498 10.55 3.80 12.82
C GLN A 498 10.44 3.04 14.15
N VAL A 499 9.55 2.04 14.23
CA VAL A 499 9.45 1.15 15.42
C VAL A 499 10.77 0.43 15.64
N PHE A 500 11.33 -0.22 14.62
CA PHE A 500 12.56 -1.00 14.75
C PHE A 500 13.78 -0.12 15.08
N GLU A 501 13.89 1.06 14.46
CA GLU A 501 14.94 2.03 14.80
C GLU A 501 14.82 2.52 16.25
N SER A 502 13.58 2.76 16.73
CA SER A 502 13.32 3.24 18.09
C SER A 502 13.66 2.23 19.20
N ILE A 503 13.67 0.93 18.88
CA ILE A 503 14.06 -0.12 19.83
C ILE A 503 15.55 -0.49 19.75
N GLY A 504 16.32 0.15 18.85
CA GLY A 504 17.78 -0.01 18.74
C GLY A 504 18.29 -0.80 17.54
N CYS A 505 17.43 -1.22 16.61
CA CYS A 505 17.84 -1.93 15.40
C CYS A 505 18.41 -1.00 14.33
N LYS A 506 19.26 -1.56 13.46
CA LYS A 506 19.64 -0.94 12.19
C LYS A 506 18.75 -1.50 11.08
N VAL A 507 17.89 -0.67 10.51
CA VAL A 507 16.96 -1.08 9.46
C VAL A 507 17.58 -0.86 8.08
N LEU A 508 17.44 -1.86 7.21
CA LEU A 508 17.74 -1.80 5.78
C LEU A 508 16.43 -1.95 5.02
N PRO A 509 15.82 -0.85 4.54
CA PRO A 509 14.49 -0.90 3.95
C PRO A 509 14.50 -1.60 2.58
N LEU A 510 13.49 -2.44 2.36
CA LEU A 510 13.15 -3.08 1.10
C LEU A 510 11.66 -2.83 0.85
N TYR A 511 11.34 -2.14 -0.25
CA TYR A 511 9.95 -1.82 -0.61
C TYR A 511 9.11 -1.15 0.51
N CYS A 512 9.72 -0.30 1.34
CA CYS A 512 9.06 0.41 2.45
C CYS A 512 8.28 1.66 2.03
N GLU A 513 8.39 2.11 0.79
CA GLU A 513 7.57 3.21 0.28
C GLU A 513 6.13 2.71 0.05
N VAL A 514 5.15 3.37 0.66
CA VAL A 514 3.74 2.98 0.57
C VAL A 514 3.21 3.31 -0.82
N ASP A 515 2.89 2.27 -1.60
CA ASP A 515 2.30 2.37 -2.93
C ASP A 515 1.23 1.29 -3.11
N GLY A 516 -0.04 1.72 -3.14
CA GLY A 516 -1.19 0.83 -3.29
C GLY A 516 -1.31 0.14 -4.66
N ASN A 517 -0.41 0.40 -5.60
CA ASN A 517 -0.27 -0.40 -6.82
C ASN A 517 0.51 -1.71 -6.60
N PHE A 518 1.24 -1.84 -5.50
CA PHE A 518 2.15 -2.95 -5.20
C PHE A 518 3.07 -3.29 -6.39
N PRO A 519 3.94 -2.35 -6.83
CA PRO A 519 4.68 -2.47 -8.09
C PRO A 519 5.81 -3.52 -8.09
N ASN A 520 6.19 -4.05 -6.93
CA ASN A 520 7.22 -5.09 -6.79
C ASN A 520 6.54 -6.46 -6.70
N HIS A 521 6.72 -7.20 -5.60
CA HIS A 521 5.91 -8.39 -5.31
C HIS A 521 4.64 -8.01 -4.51
N HIS A 522 3.66 -8.91 -4.48
CA HIS A 522 2.51 -8.74 -3.59
C HIS A 522 2.96 -8.82 -2.12
N PRO A 523 2.37 -8.01 -1.20
CA PRO A 523 2.73 -8.04 0.21
C PRO A 523 2.03 -9.20 0.92
N ASP A 524 2.41 -10.44 0.57
CA ASP A 524 2.00 -11.68 1.21
C ASP A 524 3.24 -12.50 1.62
N PRO A 525 3.74 -12.35 2.85
CA PRO A 525 4.92 -13.07 3.32
C PRO A 525 4.67 -14.56 3.60
N SER A 526 3.44 -15.04 3.42
CA SER A 526 3.13 -16.48 3.55
C SER A 526 3.46 -17.27 2.29
N ASP A 527 3.64 -16.59 1.15
CA ASP A 527 4.11 -17.17 -0.10
C ASP A 527 5.64 -17.03 -0.20
N PRO A 528 6.40 -18.14 -0.23
CA PRO A 528 7.85 -18.10 -0.36
C PRO A 528 8.37 -17.31 -1.59
N HIS A 529 7.59 -17.24 -2.67
CA HIS A 529 7.97 -16.48 -3.86
C HIS A 529 8.13 -14.99 -3.55
N ASN A 530 7.28 -14.43 -2.70
CA ASN A 530 7.35 -13.03 -2.29
C ASN A 530 8.49 -12.74 -1.30
N LEU A 531 9.27 -13.74 -0.89
CA LEU A 531 10.41 -13.58 0.03
C LEU A 531 11.76 -13.68 -0.69
N GLU A 532 11.78 -13.90 -2.01
CA GLU A 532 13.00 -14.09 -2.79
C GLU A 532 13.92 -12.85 -2.72
N ASP A 533 13.35 -11.66 -2.87
CA ASP A 533 14.10 -10.39 -2.78
C ASP A 533 14.63 -10.16 -1.36
N LEU A 534 13.83 -10.46 -0.33
CA LEU A 534 14.28 -10.40 1.06
C LEU A 534 15.45 -11.35 1.31
N ILE A 535 15.36 -12.60 0.85
CA ILE A 535 16.43 -13.61 0.96
C ILE A 535 17.71 -13.10 0.28
N LEU A 536 17.58 -12.52 -0.92
CA LEU A 536 18.71 -11.98 -1.67
C LEU A 536 19.34 -10.79 -0.94
N ALA A 537 18.51 -9.84 -0.48
CA ALA A 537 18.95 -8.63 0.20
C ALA A 537 19.66 -8.94 1.52
N VAL A 538 19.16 -9.88 2.32
CA VAL A 538 19.82 -10.33 3.55
C VAL A 538 21.23 -10.89 3.25
N LYS A 539 21.35 -11.74 2.22
CA LYS A 539 22.63 -12.33 1.81
C LYS A 539 23.61 -11.29 1.28
N GLN A 540 23.14 -10.33 0.49
CA GLN A 540 23.99 -9.30 -0.13
C GLN A 540 24.48 -8.27 0.89
N THR A 541 23.61 -7.84 1.80
CA THR A 541 23.94 -6.83 2.81
C THR A 541 24.67 -7.41 4.02
N GLY A 542 24.58 -8.72 4.23
CA GLY A 542 25.14 -9.39 5.40
C GLY A 542 24.39 -9.08 6.69
N ALA A 543 23.12 -8.66 6.59
CA ALA A 543 22.23 -8.43 7.73
C ALA A 543 22.09 -9.69 8.60
N ASP A 544 21.72 -9.49 9.87
CA ASP A 544 21.56 -10.58 10.83
C ASP A 544 20.33 -11.44 10.52
N LEU A 545 19.27 -10.80 10.01
CA LEU A 545 18.07 -11.44 9.50
C LEU A 545 17.25 -10.51 8.60
N GLY A 546 16.22 -11.07 7.99
CA GLY A 546 15.17 -10.35 7.26
C GLY A 546 13.81 -10.53 7.92
N VAL A 547 12.99 -9.48 7.87
CA VAL A 547 11.57 -9.51 8.23
C VAL A 547 10.72 -9.00 7.07
N ALA A 548 9.55 -9.60 6.88
CA ALA A 548 8.57 -9.19 5.88
C ALA A 548 7.21 -8.95 6.54
N PHE A 549 6.49 -7.92 6.12
CA PHE A 549 5.12 -7.64 6.56
C PHE A 549 4.12 -7.85 5.42
N ASP A 550 2.89 -8.22 5.77
CA ASP A 550 1.79 -8.21 4.79
C ASP A 550 1.23 -6.80 4.57
N GLY A 551 0.34 -6.65 3.59
CA GLY A 551 -0.10 -5.34 3.10
C GLY A 551 -0.68 -4.40 4.15
N ASP A 552 -1.22 -4.93 5.24
CA ASP A 552 -1.80 -4.18 6.36
C ASP A 552 -1.10 -4.34 7.71
N GLY A 553 -0.02 -5.13 7.79
CA GLY A 553 0.92 -5.16 8.91
C GLY A 553 0.53 -6.05 10.09
N ASP A 554 -0.48 -6.90 9.96
CA ASP A 554 -0.88 -7.82 11.03
C ASP A 554 -0.17 -9.18 10.96
N ARG A 555 0.61 -9.42 9.91
CA ARG A 555 1.44 -10.63 9.75
C ARG A 555 2.93 -10.33 9.73
N LEU A 556 3.70 -11.31 10.17
CA LEU A 556 5.16 -11.30 10.14
C LEU A 556 5.71 -12.55 9.42
N GLY A 557 6.55 -12.33 8.41
CA GLY A 557 7.46 -13.31 7.83
C GLY A 557 8.90 -13.07 8.29
N VAL A 558 9.69 -14.14 8.40
CA VAL A 558 11.07 -14.07 8.90
C VAL A 558 12.00 -14.92 8.04
N VAL A 559 13.16 -14.37 7.70
CA VAL A 559 14.21 -15.02 6.92
C VAL A 559 15.54 -14.92 7.68
N THR A 560 16.25 -16.03 7.84
CA THR A 560 17.58 -16.04 8.49
C THR A 560 18.66 -15.45 7.60
N LYS A 561 19.84 -15.20 8.16
CA LYS A 561 21.04 -14.80 7.42
C LYS A 561 21.39 -15.73 6.25
N ALA A 562 21.21 -17.03 6.40
CA ALA A 562 21.41 -18.02 5.34
C ALA A 562 20.30 -18.07 4.29
N GLY A 563 19.20 -17.33 4.50
CA GLY A 563 18.02 -17.33 3.62
C GLY A 563 17.01 -18.43 3.94
N GLU A 564 17.07 -19.07 5.11
CA GLU A 564 16.03 -20.00 5.54
C GLU A 564 14.79 -19.21 5.99
N ILE A 565 13.62 -19.56 5.46
CA ILE A 565 12.34 -19.04 5.93
C ILE A 565 11.99 -19.70 7.26
N ILE A 566 11.80 -18.90 8.31
CA ILE A 566 11.31 -19.37 9.60
C ILE A 566 9.78 -19.22 9.61
N TYR A 567 9.11 -20.35 9.44
CA TYR A 567 7.65 -20.38 9.44
C TYR A 567 7.04 -19.96 10.80
N PRO A 568 5.82 -19.40 10.79
CA PRO A 568 5.21 -18.81 11.99
C PRO A 568 5.02 -19.77 13.16
N ASP A 569 4.79 -21.05 12.91
CA ASP A 569 4.65 -22.07 13.95
C ASP A 569 5.96 -22.36 14.70
N ARG A 570 7.11 -22.34 14.00
CA ARG A 570 8.43 -22.39 14.65
C ARG A 570 8.72 -21.09 15.40
N LEU A 571 8.40 -19.94 14.81
CA LEU A 571 8.56 -18.65 15.48
C LEU A 571 7.73 -18.57 16.77
N LEU A 572 6.52 -19.15 16.76
CA LEU A 572 5.67 -19.27 17.94
C LEU A 572 6.29 -20.12 19.05
N MET A 573 7.13 -21.11 18.75
CA MET A 573 7.88 -21.85 19.78
C MET A 573 8.84 -20.92 20.54
N LEU A 574 9.53 -20.03 19.83
CA LEU A 574 10.44 -19.07 20.42
C LEU A 574 9.68 -18.06 21.30
N PHE A 575 8.60 -17.49 20.77
CA PHE A 575 7.72 -16.59 21.54
C PHE A 575 7.09 -17.27 22.76
N ALA A 576 6.65 -18.52 22.64
CA ALA A 576 6.08 -19.27 23.75
C ALA A 576 7.10 -19.50 24.86
N ARG A 577 8.34 -19.90 24.53
CA ARG A 577 9.42 -20.06 25.51
C ARG A 577 9.68 -18.75 26.27
N ASP A 578 9.76 -17.63 25.55
CA ASP A 578 9.95 -16.30 26.13
C ASP A 578 8.80 -15.91 27.07
N VAL A 579 7.55 -15.95 26.59
CA VAL A 579 6.37 -15.60 27.39
C VAL A 579 6.23 -16.49 28.62
N LEU A 580 6.39 -17.81 28.47
CA LEU A 580 6.23 -18.77 29.56
C LEU A 580 7.32 -18.67 30.62
N SER A 581 8.50 -18.15 30.28
CA SER A 581 9.54 -17.86 31.28
C SER A 581 9.07 -16.84 32.33
N ARG A 582 8.13 -15.96 31.97
CA ARG A 582 7.53 -14.93 32.84
C ARG A 582 6.09 -15.25 33.24
N GLN A 583 5.38 -16.08 32.47
CA GLN A 583 4.01 -16.51 32.72
C GLN A 583 3.89 -18.04 32.79
N PRO A 584 4.45 -18.72 33.82
CA PRO A 584 4.38 -20.18 33.93
C PRO A 584 2.93 -20.67 33.98
N GLY A 585 2.63 -21.75 33.25
CA GLY A 585 1.30 -22.35 33.17
C GLY A 585 0.33 -21.66 32.20
N ALA A 586 0.70 -20.52 31.61
CA ALA A 586 -0.18 -19.79 30.69
C ALA A 586 -0.59 -20.62 29.47
N THR A 587 -1.78 -20.32 28.95
CA THR A 587 -2.28 -20.94 27.73
C THR A 587 -1.64 -20.32 26.50
N ILE A 588 -1.14 -21.15 25.59
CA ILE A 588 -0.62 -20.75 24.28
C ILE A 588 -1.51 -21.34 23.20
N ILE A 589 -2.18 -20.49 22.42
CA ILE A 589 -3.10 -20.91 21.37
C ILE A 589 -2.37 -21.00 20.03
N TYR A 590 -2.69 -22.03 19.24
CA TYR A 590 -2.20 -22.16 17.87
C TYR A 590 -3.24 -22.81 16.96
N ASP A 591 -3.20 -22.53 15.66
CA ASP A 591 -4.19 -23.08 14.73
C ASP A 591 -3.88 -24.52 14.29
N VAL A 592 -4.88 -25.20 13.73
CA VAL A 592 -4.76 -26.59 13.24
C VAL A 592 -3.67 -26.78 12.18
N LYS A 593 -3.18 -25.72 11.55
CA LYS A 593 -2.10 -25.79 10.56
C LYS A 593 -0.71 -25.88 11.18
N CYS A 594 -0.50 -25.55 12.45
CA CYS A 594 0.84 -25.53 13.05
C CYS A 594 1.44 -26.94 13.22
N THR A 595 2.77 -27.03 13.14
CA THR A 595 3.55 -28.27 13.34
C THR A 595 3.22 -29.01 14.65
N GLY A 596 3.34 -30.34 14.62
CA GLY A 596 3.14 -31.21 15.78
C GLY A 596 4.15 -30.95 16.91
N HIS A 597 5.33 -30.42 16.59
CA HIS A 597 6.37 -30.13 17.59
C HIS A 597 5.99 -29.01 18.56
N LEU A 598 5.12 -28.07 18.15
CA LEU A 598 4.80 -26.89 18.96
C LEU A 598 4.18 -27.27 20.30
N LYS A 599 3.32 -28.30 20.33
CA LYS A 599 2.71 -28.81 21.57
C LYS A 599 3.77 -29.21 22.60
N GLY A 600 4.79 -29.96 22.17
CA GLY A 600 5.88 -30.38 23.04
C GLY A 600 6.67 -29.18 23.56
N GLN A 601 6.99 -28.23 22.69
CA GLN A 601 7.73 -27.02 23.09
C GLN A 601 7.00 -26.16 24.12
N VAL A 602 5.68 -26.04 24.02
CA VAL A 602 4.86 -25.32 25.01
C VAL A 602 4.86 -26.08 26.35
N LEU A 603 4.71 -27.41 26.34
CA LEU A 603 4.71 -28.21 27.57
C LEU A 603 6.08 -28.20 28.26
N ASP A 604 7.17 -28.33 27.49
CA ASP A 604 8.54 -28.31 28.00
C ASP A 604 8.89 -26.95 28.63
N ALA A 605 8.34 -25.86 28.09
CA ALA A 605 8.42 -24.51 28.66
C ALA A 605 7.46 -24.26 29.84
N GLY A 606 6.70 -25.27 30.27
CA GLY A 606 5.80 -25.19 31.42
C GLY A 606 4.45 -24.51 31.13
N GLY A 607 4.02 -24.45 29.87
CA GLY A 607 2.74 -23.86 29.45
C GLY A 607 1.66 -24.87 29.12
N SER A 608 0.47 -24.35 28.75
CA SER A 608 -0.70 -25.14 28.35
C SER A 608 -1.00 -24.94 26.85
N PRO A 609 -0.69 -25.91 25.98
CA PRO A 609 -0.97 -25.79 24.54
C PRO A 609 -2.47 -25.94 24.25
N LEU A 610 -3.02 -25.06 23.41
CA LEU A 610 -4.41 -25.14 22.96
C LEU A 610 -4.51 -24.98 21.44
N MET A 611 -4.76 -26.09 20.74
CA MET A 611 -5.06 -26.06 19.31
C MET A 611 -6.47 -25.52 19.06
N TRP A 612 -6.62 -24.61 18.10
CA TRP A 612 -7.89 -23.99 17.74
C TRP A 612 -8.10 -23.82 16.23
N ARG A 613 -9.28 -23.32 15.84
CA ARG A 613 -9.69 -23.09 14.45
C ARG A 613 -8.85 -21.99 13.80
N THR A 614 -8.55 -22.11 12.50
CA THR A 614 -7.84 -21.09 11.72
C THR A 614 -8.76 -19.89 11.46
N GLY A 615 -8.26 -18.69 11.70
CA GLY A 615 -8.94 -17.42 11.47
C GLY A 615 -8.66 -16.43 12.60
N HIS A 616 -8.03 -15.30 12.27
CA HIS A 616 -7.60 -14.30 13.24
C HIS A 616 -8.70 -13.80 14.20
N SER A 617 -9.93 -13.61 13.72
CA SER A 617 -11.08 -13.26 14.57
C SER A 617 -11.45 -14.37 15.56
N LEU A 618 -11.38 -15.64 15.15
CA LEU A 618 -11.67 -16.79 16.03
C LEU A 618 -10.59 -16.98 17.09
N ILE A 619 -9.32 -16.73 16.75
CA ILE A 619 -8.21 -16.77 17.69
C ILE A 619 -8.35 -15.67 18.74
N LYS A 620 -8.63 -14.42 18.33
CA LYS A 620 -8.91 -13.32 19.27
C LYS A 620 -10.07 -13.62 20.21
N ALA A 621 -11.15 -14.20 19.70
CA ALA A 621 -12.27 -14.63 20.52
C ALA A 621 -11.85 -15.71 21.53
N LYS A 622 -11.06 -16.71 21.08
CA LYS A 622 -10.60 -17.80 21.95
C LYS A 622 -9.62 -17.31 23.02
N MET A 623 -8.73 -16.38 22.69
CA MET A 623 -7.84 -15.76 23.68
C MET A 623 -8.62 -15.06 24.78
N ARG A 624 -9.70 -14.35 24.44
CA ARG A 624 -10.57 -13.70 25.44
C ARG A 624 -11.28 -14.72 26.32
N GLU A 625 -11.75 -15.81 25.73
CA GLU A 625 -12.44 -16.90 26.46
C GLU A 625 -11.51 -17.59 27.47
N THR A 626 -10.27 -17.85 27.07
CA THR A 626 -9.33 -18.66 27.87
C THR A 626 -8.38 -17.83 28.73
N GLY A 627 -8.26 -16.53 28.48
CA GLY A 627 -7.22 -15.70 29.07
C GLY A 627 -5.81 -16.09 28.60
N ALA A 628 -5.68 -16.60 27.37
CA ALA A 628 -4.36 -16.96 26.82
C ALA A 628 -3.43 -15.75 26.72
N GLU A 629 -2.17 -15.96 27.07
CA GLU A 629 -1.14 -14.91 27.08
C GLU A 629 -0.52 -14.69 25.70
N LEU A 630 -0.58 -15.71 24.85
CA LEU A 630 -0.05 -15.70 23.51
C LEU A 630 -0.88 -16.59 22.59
N ALA A 631 -1.07 -16.16 21.35
CA ALA A 631 -1.51 -17.02 20.27
C ALA A 631 -0.70 -16.77 19.00
N GLY A 632 -0.71 -17.73 18.08
CA GLY A 632 -0.23 -17.49 16.73
C GLY A 632 -0.83 -18.46 15.72
N GLU A 633 -0.83 -18.05 14.46
CA GLU A 633 -1.36 -18.84 13.35
C GLU A 633 -0.27 -19.08 12.30
N MET A 634 -0.40 -20.18 11.57
CA MET A 634 0.51 -20.50 10.48
C MET A 634 0.52 -19.44 9.35
N SER A 635 -0.50 -18.58 9.28
CA SER A 635 -0.56 -17.44 8.34
C SER A 635 0.36 -16.28 8.72
N GLY A 636 0.99 -16.29 9.90
CA GLY A 636 1.89 -15.23 10.35
C GLY A 636 1.25 -14.21 11.31
N HIS A 637 0.00 -14.43 11.72
CA HIS A 637 -0.64 -13.64 12.77
C HIS A 637 -0.10 -14.05 14.14
N PHE A 638 0.32 -13.07 14.95
CA PHE A 638 0.77 -13.28 16.32
C PHE A 638 0.04 -12.34 17.27
N PHE A 639 -0.49 -12.89 18.36
CA PHE A 639 -1.37 -12.20 19.28
C PHE A 639 -0.74 -12.23 20.67
N PHE A 640 -0.04 -11.17 21.04
CA PHE A 640 0.53 -11.02 22.38
C PHE A 640 -0.52 -10.40 23.31
N LYS A 641 -0.85 -11.09 24.40
CA LYS A 641 -1.57 -10.50 25.53
C LYS A 641 -0.60 -10.15 26.66
N GLU A 642 0.43 -10.98 26.86
CA GLU A 642 1.55 -10.65 27.74
C GLU A 642 2.21 -9.35 27.26
N ARG A 643 2.25 -8.34 28.15
CA ARG A 643 2.79 -6.98 27.89
C ARG A 643 2.09 -6.21 26.76
N TRP A 644 1.04 -6.74 26.17
CA TRP A 644 0.33 -6.13 25.05
C TRP A 644 -1.20 -6.28 25.17
N PHE A 645 -1.93 -6.14 24.08
CA PHE A 645 -3.39 -5.95 24.12
C PHE A 645 -4.21 -7.18 23.67
N GLY A 646 -3.58 -8.19 23.08
CA GLY A 646 -4.21 -9.45 22.66
C GLY A 646 -4.75 -9.45 21.23
N PHE A 647 -4.42 -8.43 20.42
CA PHE A 647 -4.69 -8.43 18.98
C PHE A 647 -3.45 -8.84 18.18
N ASP A 648 -3.70 -9.29 16.95
CA ASP A 648 -2.74 -9.59 15.88
C ASP A 648 -1.96 -8.33 15.51
N ASP A 649 -0.63 -8.39 15.67
CA ASP A 649 0.26 -7.28 15.37
C ASP A 649 1.62 -7.81 14.89
N GLY A 650 1.82 -7.80 13.57
CA GLY A 650 3.05 -8.25 12.94
C GLY A 650 4.25 -7.38 13.32
N ILE A 651 4.03 -6.07 13.41
CA ILE A 651 5.07 -5.08 13.76
C ILE A 651 5.54 -5.29 15.20
N TYR A 652 4.61 -5.43 16.14
CA TYR A 652 4.94 -5.73 17.55
C TYR A 652 5.58 -7.11 17.70
N ALA A 653 5.09 -8.13 16.98
CA ALA A 653 5.72 -9.45 16.97
C ALA A 653 7.16 -9.38 16.46
N GLY A 654 7.41 -8.55 15.44
CA GLY A 654 8.75 -8.26 14.93
C GLY A 654 9.65 -7.60 15.97
N ALA A 655 9.12 -6.60 16.70
CA ALA A 655 9.83 -5.96 17.81
C ALA A 655 10.16 -6.94 18.95
N ARG A 656 9.20 -7.79 19.34
CA ARG A 656 9.41 -8.85 20.34
C ARG A 656 10.42 -9.89 19.89
N LEU A 657 10.45 -10.22 18.60
CA LEU A 657 11.50 -11.07 18.05
C LEU A 657 12.88 -10.42 18.19
N MET A 658 13.00 -9.13 17.89
CA MET A 658 14.27 -8.41 18.03
C MET A 658 14.75 -8.41 19.48
N GLU A 659 13.85 -8.16 20.44
CA GLU A 659 14.14 -8.22 21.88
C GLU A 659 14.69 -9.59 22.29
N ILE A 660 14.03 -10.68 21.88
CA ILE A 660 14.44 -12.04 22.24
C ILE A 660 15.80 -12.39 21.63
N LEU A 661 16.03 -12.08 20.35
CA LEU A 661 17.28 -12.41 19.65
C LEU A 661 18.45 -11.55 20.15
N ALA A 662 18.18 -10.28 20.47
CA ALA A 662 19.19 -9.36 20.97
C ALA A 662 19.58 -9.65 22.43
N GLY A 663 18.62 -10.08 23.27
CA GLY A 663 18.83 -10.41 24.69
C GLY A 663 19.30 -11.84 24.96
N ASP A 664 19.81 -12.56 23.95
CA ASP A 664 20.35 -13.90 24.13
C ASP A 664 21.64 -13.87 24.98
N LEU A 665 21.58 -14.45 26.19
CA LEU A 665 22.68 -14.42 27.16
C LEU A 665 23.92 -15.23 26.74
N GLU A 666 23.81 -16.07 25.72
CA GLU A 666 24.91 -16.86 25.17
C GLU A 666 25.56 -16.17 23.95
N ASP A 667 25.14 -14.95 23.61
CA ASP A 667 25.60 -14.17 22.45
C ASP A 667 25.48 -14.94 21.12
N ARG A 668 24.50 -15.85 21.01
CA ARG A 668 24.28 -16.65 19.80
C ARG A 668 23.80 -15.78 18.64
N THR A 669 24.06 -16.23 17.42
CA THR A 669 23.46 -15.59 16.24
C THR A 669 21.97 -15.93 16.16
N PRO A 670 21.13 -15.10 15.50
CA PRO A 670 19.73 -15.46 15.26
C PRO A 670 19.56 -16.84 14.62
N GLU A 671 20.44 -17.19 13.69
CA GLU A 671 20.43 -18.50 13.01
C GLU A 671 20.68 -19.66 13.99
N ASP A 672 21.64 -19.53 14.90
CA ASP A 672 21.92 -20.53 15.94
C ASP A 672 20.72 -20.70 16.88
N ILE A 673 20.06 -19.59 17.26
CA ILE A 673 18.87 -19.62 18.12
C ILE A 673 17.74 -20.37 17.41
N PHE A 674 17.45 -20.04 16.15
CA PHE A 674 16.43 -20.74 15.37
C PHE A 674 16.77 -22.23 15.16
N ALA A 675 18.05 -22.58 15.04
CA ALA A 675 18.50 -23.97 14.94
C ALA A 675 18.21 -24.80 16.20
N THR A 676 18.00 -24.18 17.36
CA THR A 676 17.57 -24.87 18.60
C THR A 676 16.09 -25.28 18.59
N LEU A 677 15.31 -24.77 17.63
CA LEU A 677 13.89 -25.07 17.51
C LEU A 677 13.72 -26.31 16.63
N PRO A 678 12.95 -27.32 17.10
CA PRO A 678 12.74 -28.54 16.33
C PRO A 678 12.15 -28.22 14.95
N LYS A 679 12.57 -29.00 13.96
CA LYS A 679 12.17 -28.87 12.56
C LYS A 679 11.85 -30.25 12.00
N GLY A 680 10.70 -30.34 11.34
CA GLY A 680 10.30 -31.50 10.53
C GLY A 680 10.46 -31.24 9.03
N VAL A 681 9.98 -32.19 8.25
CA VAL A 681 9.74 -32.06 6.81
C VAL A 681 8.27 -31.75 6.61
N SER A 682 7.96 -30.58 6.03
CA SER A 682 6.59 -30.15 5.77
C SER A 682 6.39 -29.76 4.32
N THR A 683 5.19 -29.99 3.80
CA THR A 683 4.78 -29.37 2.54
C THR A 683 4.51 -27.87 2.76
N PRO A 684 4.59 -27.06 1.69
CA PRO A 684 3.89 -25.77 1.68
C PRO A 684 2.38 -25.99 1.85
N GLU A 685 1.64 -24.89 1.94
CA GLU A 685 0.18 -24.96 1.83
C GLU A 685 -0.21 -25.44 0.42
N LEU A 686 -0.99 -26.51 0.36
CA LEU A 686 -1.48 -27.10 -0.88
C LEU A 686 -2.96 -26.74 -1.05
N LYS A 687 -3.36 -26.37 -2.27
CA LYS A 687 -4.72 -25.93 -2.57
C LYS A 687 -5.34 -26.83 -3.64
N ILE A 688 -6.59 -27.24 -3.41
CA ILE A 688 -7.43 -27.91 -4.40
C ILE A 688 -8.60 -26.97 -4.71
N GLU A 689 -8.63 -26.45 -5.93
CA GLU A 689 -9.71 -25.58 -6.38
C GLU A 689 -11.00 -26.36 -6.62
N LEU A 690 -12.11 -25.80 -6.13
CA LEU A 690 -13.47 -26.33 -6.30
C LEU A 690 -14.40 -25.17 -6.67
N ALA A 691 -15.64 -25.50 -7.07
CA ALA A 691 -16.64 -24.45 -7.23
C ALA A 691 -17.07 -23.86 -5.87
N GLU A 692 -17.58 -22.64 -5.91
CA GLU A 692 -18.11 -21.97 -4.72
C GLU A 692 -19.14 -22.86 -3.98
N GLY A 693 -18.95 -23.01 -2.67
CA GLY A 693 -19.74 -23.89 -1.82
C GLY A 693 -19.44 -25.40 -1.91
N GLU A 694 -18.77 -25.90 -2.95
CA GLU A 694 -18.49 -27.33 -3.09
C GLU A 694 -17.46 -27.84 -2.07
N HIS A 695 -16.46 -27.02 -1.73
CA HIS A 695 -15.45 -27.30 -0.72
C HIS A 695 -16.05 -27.60 0.67
N TYR A 696 -17.11 -26.89 1.08
CA TYR A 696 -17.84 -27.22 2.32
C TYR A 696 -18.58 -28.55 2.22
N ARG A 697 -19.31 -28.78 1.12
CA ARG A 697 -20.04 -30.05 0.90
C ARG A 697 -19.10 -31.24 0.83
N PHE A 698 -17.92 -31.05 0.24
CA PHE A 698 -16.87 -32.06 0.19
C PHE A 698 -16.40 -32.39 1.61
N MET A 699 -16.08 -31.37 2.42
CA MET A 699 -15.62 -31.58 3.80
C MET A 699 -16.65 -32.30 4.67
N GLU A 700 -17.94 -32.02 4.50
CA GLU A 700 -19.00 -32.73 5.24
C GLU A 700 -19.06 -34.22 4.88
N LYS A 701 -18.90 -34.57 3.60
CA LYS A 701 -18.77 -35.98 3.18
C LYS A 701 -17.48 -36.61 3.69
N PHE A 702 -16.36 -35.87 3.60
CA PHE A 702 -15.05 -36.34 3.99
C PHE A 702 -14.97 -36.67 5.48
N LYS A 703 -15.52 -35.81 6.35
CA LYS A 703 -15.58 -36.06 7.81
C LYS A 703 -16.30 -37.37 8.17
N VAL A 704 -17.31 -37.77 7.39
CA VAL A 704 -18.10 -38.99 7.64
C VAL A 704 -17.44 -40.24 7.05
N GLN A 705 -16.79 -40.13 5.90
CA GLN A 705 -16.27 -41.28 5.15
C GLN A 705 -14.80 -41.60 5.43
N ALA A 706 -13.99 -40.58 5.77
CA ALA A 706 -12.56 -40.76 5.89
C ALA A 706 -12.17 -41.54 7.15
N THR A 707 -11.23 -42.48 6.99
CA THR A 707 -10.65 -43.25 8.09
C THR A 707 -9.13 -43.18 8.06
N PHE A 708 -8.51 -43.03 9.24
CA PHE A 708 -7.06 -42.80 9.36
C PHE A 708 -6.35 -43.82 10.25
N GLY A 709 -6.97 -44.98 10.47
CA GLY A 709 -6.40 -46.05 11.30
C GLY A 709 -6.15 -45.58 12.73
N GLU A 710 -4.89 -45.69 13.18
CA GLU A 710 -4.46 -45.36 14.55
C GLU A 710 -4.20 -43.85 14.79
N ALA A 711 -4.45 -42.99 13.79
CA ALA A 711 -4.27 -41.55 13.97
C ALA A 711 -5.23 -40.98 15.01
N THR A 712 -4.75 -40.02 15.80
CA THR A 712 -5.63 -39.18 16.63
C THR A 712 -6.27 -38.13 15.74
N LEU A 713 -7.61 -38.08 15.72
CA LEU A 713 -8.34 -37.15 14.87
C LEU A 713 -8.73 -35.87 15.63
N VAL A 714 -8.52 -34.75 14.98
CA VAL A 714 -8.98 -33.43 15.41
C VAL A 714 -9.87 -32.84 14.31
N THR A 715 -11.12 -32.56 14.64
CA THR A 715 -12.15 -32.13 13.67
C THR A 715 -12.73 -30.74 13.97
N ILE A 716 -12.02 -29.93 14.77
CA ILE A 716 -12.44 -28.57 15.13
C ILE A 716 -12.46 -27.63 13.91
N ASP A 717 -11.57 -27.85 12.93
CA ASP A 717 -11.49 -27.14 11.65
C ASP A 717 -10.96 -28.09 10.59
N GLY A 718 -11.86 -28.58 9.74
CA GLY A 718 -11.56 -29.64 8.78
C GLY A 718 -11.36 -31.01 9.45
N VAL A 719 -10.39 -31.78 8.93
CA VAL A 719 -9.94 -33.05 9.49
C VAL A 719 -8.42 -33.04 9.54
N ARG A 720 -7.88 -32.99 10.76
CA ARG A 720 -6.48 -33.21 11.07
C ARG A 720 -6.31 -34.61 11.67
N ALA A 721 -5.31 -35.33 11.18
CA ALA A 721 -4.96 -36.67 11.65
C ALA A 721 -3.50 -36.67 12.11
N ASP A 722 -3.26 -36.92 13.40
CA ASP A 722 -1.93 -36.94 14.02
C ASP A 722 -1.48 -38.38 14.33
N TRP A 723 -0.31 -38.76 13.81
CA TRP A 723 0.45 -39.95 14.16
C TRP A 723 1.66 -39.56 15.04
N PRO A 724 2.34 -40.51 15.69
CA PRO A 724 3.53 -40.21 16.50
C PRO A 724 4.69 -39.54 15.74
N ASP A 725 4.77 -39.75 14.43
CA ASP A 725 5.86 -39.33 13.54
C ASP A 725 5.44 -38.26 12.49
N GLY A 726 4.23 -37.71 12.61
CA GLY A 726 3.74 -36.64 11.72
C GLY A 726 2.22 -36.51 11.69
N TRP A 727 1.72 -35.51 10.95
CA TRP A 727 0.28 -35.25 10.79
C TRP A 727 -0.07 -34.79 9.37
N GLY A 728 -1.35 -34.89 9.04
CA GLY A 728 -1.92 -34.31 7.82
C GLY A 728 -3.22 -33.58 8.12
N LEU A 729 -3.53 -32.56 7.32
CA LEU A 729 -4.75 -31.76 7.42
C LEU A 729 -5.40 -31.60 6.05
N VAL A 730 -6.73 -31.67 6.03
CA VAL A 730 -7.55 -31.06 4.98
C VAL A 730 -8.66 -30.23 5.62
N ARG A 731 -8.84 -29.00 5.14
CA ARG A 731 -9.92 -28.11 5.58
C ARG A 731 -10.50 -27.32 4.41
N ALA A 732 -11.71 -26.80 4.60
CA ALA A 732 -12.30 -25.83 3.70
C ALA A 732 -11.71 -24.44 4.00
N SER A 733 -11.33 -23.69 2.97
CA SER A 733 -11.02 -22.26 3.13
C SER A 733 -12.30 -21.45 3.36
N ASN A 734 -12.21 -20.41 4.18
CA ASN A 734 -13.35 -19.52 4.48
C ASN A 734 -13.40 -18.27 3.58
N THR A 735 -12.36 -18.05 2.78
CA THR A 735 -12.19 -16.85 1.93
C THR A 735 -12.18 -17.18 0.45
N THR A 736 -11.85 -18.42 0.08
CA THR A 736 -11.71 -18.89 -1.30
C THR A 736 -12.31 -20.28 -1.45
N PRO A 737 -12.84 -20.65 -2.63
CA PRO A 737 -13.49 -21.94 -2.83
C PRO A 737 -12.48 -23.08 -3.04
N VAL A 738 -11.61 -23.30 -2.05
CA VAL A 738 -10.55 -24.30 -2.11
C VAL A 738 -10.55 -25.19 -0.87
N LEU A 739 -10.09 -26.43 -1.05
CA LEU A 739 -9.59 -27.22 0.08
C LEU A 739 -8.13 -26.85 0.32
N VAL A 740 -7.79 -26.61 1.58
CA VAL A 740 -6.43 -26.32 2.03
C VAL A 740 -5.88 -27.56 2.70
N LEU A 741 -4.70 -28.01 2.27
CA LEU A 741 -4.00 -29.15 2.82
C LEU A 741 -2.59 -28.78 3.27
N ARG A 742 -2.14 -29.45 4.32
CA ARG A 742 -0.74 -29.38 4.79
C ARG A 742 -0.36 -30.72 5.41
N PHE A 743 0.88 -31.12 5.17
CA PHE A 743 1.48 -32.33 5.73
C PHE A 743 2.81 -31.97 6.38
N ASP A 744 3.09 -32.60 7.52
CA ASP A 744 4.29 -32.34 8.33
C ASP A 744 4.68 -33.64 9.03
N ALA A 745 5.96 -33.99 9.01
CA ALA A 745 6.46 -35.24 9.55
C ALA A 745 7.92 -35.14 9.98
N ASP A 746 8.37 -36.09 10.80
CA ASP A 746 9.77 -36.11 11.27
C ASP A 746 10.76 -36.44 10.14
N ASN A 747 10.29 -37.07 9.06
CA ASN A 747 11.11 -37.46 7.92
C ASN A 747 10.27 -37.69 6.64
N GLU A 748 10.97 -37.75 5.50
CA GLU A 748 10.38 -37.95 4.17
C GLU A 748 9.56 -39.23 4.02
N ALA A 749 9.93 -40.32 4.70
CA ALA A 749 9.19 -41.58 4.60
C ALA A 749 7.83 -41.48 5.30
N ALA A 750 7.78 -40.87 6.47
CA ALA A 750 6.55 -40.58 7.19
C ALA A 750 5.67 -39.59 6.41
N LEU A 751 6.25 -38.53 5.83
CA LEU A 751 5.53 -37.55 5.01
C LEU A 751 4.81 -38.22 3.83
N LYS A 752 5.52 -39.05 3.06
CA LYS A 752 4.94 -39.79 1.92
C LYS A 752 3.86 -40.77 2.34
N ARG A 753 4.03 -41.45 3.48
CA ARG A 753 2.99 -42.34 4.03
C ARG A 753 1.72 -41.54 4.34
N ILE A 754 1.84 -40.40 5.03
CA ILE A 754 0.71 -39.56 5.41
C ILE A 754 0.00 -39.01 4.18
N GLN A 755 0.76 -38.46 3.21
CA GLN A 755 0.23 -38.03 1.93
C GLN A 755 -0.54 -39.15 1.22
N GLN A 756 0.00 -40.36 1.20
CA GLN A 756 -0.67 -41.50 0.57
C GLN A 756 -1.99 -41.87 1.27
N VAL A 757 -2.04 -41.81 2.61
CA VAL A 757 -3.29 -42.04 3.36
C VAL A 757 -4.33 -40.98 2.98
N PHE A 758 -3.98 -39.69 2.99
CA PHE A 758 -4.89 -38.62 2.60
C PHE A 758 -5.33 -38.72 1.15
N ARG A 759 -4.42 -39.05 0.22
CA ARG A 759 -4.74 -39.31 -1.19
C ARG A 759 -5.81 -40.39 -1.32
N THR A 760 -5.66 -41.51 -0.63
CA THR A 760 -6.65 -42.59 -0.64
C THR A 760 -8.00 -42.12 -0.09
N GLN A 761 -8.03 -41.39 1.02
CA GLN A 761 -9.30 -40.90 1.59
C GLN A 761 -9.99 -39.84 0.72
N LEU A 762 -9.23 -38.91 0.13
CA LEU A 762 -9.77 -37.84 -0.71
C LEU A 762 -10.39 -38.41 -1.98
N LEU A 763 -9.69 -39.33 -2.65
CA LEU A 763 -10.17 -39.98 -3.87
C LEU A 763 -11.32 -40.97 -3.62
N ALA A 764 -11.49 -41.45 -2.39
CA ALA A 764 -12.65 -42.25 -2.02
C ALA A 764 -13.95 -41.42 -1.98
N VAL A 765 -13.86 -40.14 -1.62
CA VAL A 765 -15.00 -39.21 -1.63
C VAL A 765 -15.29 -38.70 -3.04
N ASP A 766 -14.24 -38.34 -3.78
CA ASP A 766 -14.34 -37.89 -5.18
C ASP A 766 -13.13 -38.38 -5.99
N PRO A 767 -13.30 -39.43 -6.83
CA PRO A 767 -12.24 -39.96 -7.69
C PRO A 767 -11.73 -38.98 -8.75
N GLY A 768 -12.47 -37.89 -9.02
CA GLY A 768 -12.13 -36.87 -10.02
C GLY A 768 -11.20 -35.76 -9.51
N LEU A 769 -10.88 -35.74 -8.20
CA LEU A 769 -10.03 -34.71 -7.62
C LEU A 769 -8.61 -34.70 -8.20
N LYS A 770 -8.15 -33.51 -8.59
CA LYS A 770 -6.75 -33.27 -8.96
C LYS A 770 -5.96 -32.90 -7.71
N LEU A 771 -5.15 -33.84 -7.23
CA LEU A 771 -4.35 -33.65 -6.01
C LEU A 771 -2.98 -33.06 -6.36
N PRO A 772 -2.54 -31.98 -5.70
CA PRO A 772 -1.26 -31.29 -5.99
C PRO A 772 -0.06 -31.92 -5.24
N PHE A 773 -0.16 -33.17 -4.80
CA PHE A 773 0.87 -33.89 -4.04
C PHE A 773 0.82 -35.37 -4.33
#